data_AF-A0A1Y1XA14-F1
#
_entry.id   AF-A0A1Y1XA14-F1
#
_cell.length_a   1.000
_cell.length_b   1.000
_cell.length_c   1.000
_cell.angle_alpha   90.00
_cell.angle_beta   90.00
_cell.angle_gamma   90.00
#
_symmetry.space_group_name_H-M   'P 1'
#
loop_
_entity.id
_entity.type
_entity.pdbx_description
1 polymer ?
#
loop_
_entity_poly.entity_id
_entity_poly.type
_entity_poly.pdbx_seq_one_letter_code
_entity_poly.pdbx_strand_id
1 'polypeptide(L)'
;MATVRISMPDEEFTELKDVATYFEKLLFEYYMPIMPDILKRCTENLQIINYKEIFPGYNFIEILPELKIDENGYAKFDIEQVVNNFDYNIKHYNEGNPKLFIKHILNSNKSFKLLEISDTLKEMKMADIDNKDEILSLINVFEYIANLSEFKYRDYFYFVQYVLSFIKKALKIIKKINFNELFPEDDYNKLYPELQIDKDGFAKFNINEVLAGFESDIDYLREICPDLKDISNFIDIISSSNENFNFMEIVNILERVDISEEMLNDIMNTGLMTSMMNNVSQGGELNHTEKSQNYYDNGLIEFKTKNATMTFELNKNIKTFEKITFSIGGEYSRTFSKPNYNLKIRGGKELYGRSHFKLRSDSIEPTYLRTKLVCDIHNRLGLISSSANYIQLYINNEYMGLYIINDLFKPSWVEKVYDDIETSTLYKCKNIEDLLPEYSNGCFNENDEITDESEWINFLKRIENAKTASDIEDIFEIDYFLYEMAIEYLVGGWDHIQNTHNFNLYKQPNGKWIYLPYDFDLDIGQRYKYEEKFKDFTKEMHIIDILILQDSNRFDNILKDINNKVFNPAILYPRIDELKQFIKPYVELDKTVNSEGKYPGRINENDSYDTKTFSQEQWDAYSEFTTGYTGDERISYGLKYWILLKYRNICNLYNMECDPIYMDENYEYPINKDLEIKDEYLEYLNSIMEYPTDIEYPTDIETETVDPFEL
;
A
#
# COMPACT_ATOMS: atom_id res chain seq x y z
N MET A 1 19.47 -21.60 -6.30
CA MET A 1 18.88 -20.54 -5.47
C MET A 1 18.97 -20.92 -4.00
N ALA A 2 19.01 -19.95 -3.07
CA ALA A 2 18.96 -20.24 -1.64
C ALA A 2 17.55 -20.70 -1.22
N THR A 3 17.46 -21.50 -0.16
CA THR A 3 16.19 -21.91 0.45
C THR A 3 16.11 -21.42 1.89
N VAL A 4 15.04 -20.72 2.22
CA VAL A 4 14.72 -20.26 3.57
C VAL A 4 13.55 -21.07 4.09
N ARG A 5 13.72 -21.71 5.24
CA ARG A 5 12.64 -22.42 5.93
C ARG A 5 12.42 -21.80 7.28
N ILE A 6 11.19 -21.40 7.53
CA ILE A 6 10.71 -20.85 8.79
C ILE A 6 9.82 -21.90 9.46
N SER A 7 10.02 -22.11 10.76
CA SER A 7 9.16 -22.98 11.56
C SER A 7 8.68 -22.23 12.80
N MET A 8 7.37 -22.25 13.04
CA MET A 8 6.69 -21.62 14.19
C MET A 8 5.54 -22.53 14.68
N PRO A 9 4.96 -22.29 15.88
CA PRO A 9 3.79 -23.02 16.35
C PRO A 9 2.63 -22.97 15.35
N ASP A 10 1.88 -24.06 15.19
CA ASP A 10 0.78 -24.15 14.22
C ASP A 10 -0.34 -23.13 14.48
N GLU A 11 -0.58 -22.81 15.76
CA GLU A 11 -1.53 -21.76 16.15
C GLU A 11 -1.09 -20.37 15.65
N GLU A 12 0.20 -20.04 15.75
CA GLU A 12 0.74 -18.77 15.24
C GLU A 12 0.80 -18.74 13.71
N PHE A 13 1.04 -19.88 13.06
CA PHE A 13 0.95 -19.94 11.59
C PHE A 13 -0.49 -19.78 11.10
N THR A 14 -1.46 -20.33 11.84
CA THR A 14 -2.88 -20.09 11.58
C THR A 14 -3.23 -18.61 11.76
N GLU A 15 -2.76 -17.99 12.85
CA GLU A 15 -2.92 -16.54 13.08
C GLU A 15 -2.28 -15.70 11.97
N LEU A 16 -1.08 -16.06 11.50
CA LEU A 16 -0.43 -15.39 10.37
C LEU A 16 -1.32 -15.45 9.12
N LYS A 17 -1.84 -16.64 8.80
CA LYS A 17 -2.72 -16.81 7.63
C LYS A 17 -4.00 -16.01 7.80
N ASP A 18 -4.59 -16.06 8.98
CA ASP A 18 -5.77 -15.27 9.31
C ASP A 18 -5.49 -13.78 9.10
N VAL A 19 -4.41 -13.23 9.66
CA VAL A 19 -4.08 -11.80 9.48
C VAL A 19 -3.79 -11.45 8.02
N ALA A 20 -3.13 -12.34 7.28
CA ALA A 20 -2.84 -12.13 5.86
C ALA A 20 -4.10 -12.19 4.98
N THR A 21 -5.07 -13.04 5.29
CA THR A 21 -6.35 -13.17 4.57
C THR A 21 -7.38 -12.12 5.02
N TYR A 22 -7.38 -11.76 6.30
CA TYR A 22 -8.35 -10.89 6.97
C TYR A 22 -7.80 -9.49 7.19
N PHE A 23 -7.65 -8.75 6.10
CA PHE A 23 -7.40 -7.31 6.17
C PHE A 23 -8.61 -6.54 6.75
N GLU A 24 -9.80 -7.16 6.76
CA GLU A 24 -11.01 -6.62 7.37
C GLU A 24 -11.81 -7.78 7.97
N LYS A 25 -11.69 -8.12 9.25
CA LYS A 25 -12.73 -8.95 9.87
C LYS A 25 -13.98 -8.09 9.99
N LEU A 26 -15.09 -8.52 9.38
CA LEU A 26 -16.40 -7.99 9.75
C LEU A 26 -16.55 -8.14 11.26
N LEU A 27 -16.84 -7.05 11.97
CA LEU A 27 -17.16 -7.10 13.39
C LEU A 27 -18.57 -7.70 13.54
N PHE A 28 -18.68 -9.03 13.44
CA PHE A 28 -19.95 -9.76 13.44
C PHE A 28 -20.79 -9.50 14.69
N GLU A 29 -20.16 -9.09 15.79
CA GLU A 29 -20.85 -8.64 17.00
C GLU A 29 -21.81 -7.47 16.77
N TYR A 30 -21.61 -6.66 15.72
CA TYR A 30 -22.53 -5.58 15.32
C TYR A 30 -23.61 -6.06 14.34
N TYR A 31 -23.29 -6.99 13.43
CA TYR A 31 -24.23 -7.45 12.40
C TYR A 31 -25.19 -8.54 12.88
N MET A 32 -24.76 -9.39 13.82
CA MET A 32 -25.55 -10.52 14.29
C MET A 32 -26.81 -10.13 15.06
N PRO A 33 -26.79 -9.10 15.95
CA PRO A 33 -27.98 -8.69 16.67
C PRO A 33 -29.13 -8.19 15.78
N ILE A 34 -28.82 -7.57 14.64
CA ILE A 34 -29.79 -6.96 13.71
C ILE A 34 -30.30 -7.93 12.63
N MET A 35 -29.55 -9.00 12.37
CA MET A 35 -29.84 -9.91 11.26
C MET A 35 -31.22 -10.60 11.35
N PRO A 36 -31.73 -11.02 12.52
CA PRO A 36 -33.08 -11.57 12.62
C PRO A 36 -34.17 -10.63 12.10
N ASP A 37 -34.08 -9.32 12.40
CA ASP A 37 -35.07 -8.34 11.96
C ASP A 37 -34.98 -8.04 10.46
N ILE A 38 -33.77 -8.09 9.90
CA ILE A 38 -33.54 -7.97 8.46
C ILE A 38 -34.15 -9.16 7.72
N LEU A 39 -33.86 -10.39 8.18
CA LEU A 39 -34.38 -11.61 7.58
C LEU A 39 -35.90 -11.67 7.69
N LYS A 40 -36.46 -11.22 8.83
CA LYS A 40 -37.91 -11.08 9.02
C LYS A 40 -38.52 -10.18 7.95
N ARG A 41 -38.00 -8.97 7.74
CA ARG A 41 -38.47 -8.05 6.69
C ARG A 41 -38.41 -8.67 5.29
N CYS A 42 -37.30 -9.34 4.97
CA CYS A 42 -37.16 -10.03 3.68
C CYS A 42 -38.24 -11.11 3.50
N THR A 43 -38.54 -11.88 4.54
CA THR A 43 -39.58 -12.90 4.49
C THR A 43 -41.01 -12.34 4.50
N GLU A 44 -41.26 -11.20 5.16
CA GLU A 44 -42.53 -10.48 5.11
C GLU A 44 -42.81 -9.97 3.69
N ASN A 45 -41.79 -9.43 3.02
CA ASN A 45 -41.88 -8.98 1.63
C ASN A 45 -42.30 -10.10 0.68
N LEU A 46 -41.87 -11.34 0.94
CA LEU A 46 -42.30 -12.49 0.15
C LEU A 46 -43.78 -12.85 0.35
N GLN A 47 -44.43 -12.48 1.46
CA GLN A 47 -45.84 -12.79 1.71
C GLN A 47 -46.82 -11.77 1.12
N ILE A 48 -46.35 -10.54 0.84
CA ILE A 48 -47.20 -9.48 0.28
C ILE A 48 -47.31 -9.54 -1.26
N ILE A 49 -46.46 -10.32 -1.92
CA ILE A 49 -46.45 -10.49 -3.38
C ILE A 49 -47.59 -11.44 -3.79
N ASN A 50 -48.39 -11.02 -4.78
CA ASN A 50 -49.35 -11.90 -5.45
C ASN A 50 -48.68 -12.63 -6.64
N TYR A 51 -48.12 -13.80 -6.38
CA TYR A 51 -47.32 -14.54 -7.35
C TYR A 51 -48.10 -14.95 -8.62
N LYS A 52 -49.42 -15.16 -8.52
CA LYS A 52 -50.24 -15.52 -9.68
C LYS A 52 -50.47 -14.34 -10.64
N GLU A 53 -50.49 -13.13 -10.09
CA GLU A 53 -50.63 -11.89 -10.85
C GLU A 53 -49.29 -11.46 -11.45
N ILE A 54 -48.23 -11.49 -10.63
CA ILE A 54 -46.90 -11.03 -11.03
C ILE A 54 -46.20 -12.02 -11.96
N PHE A 55 -46.39 -13.32 -11.76
CA PHE A 55 -45.72 -14.37 -12.52
C PHE A 55 -46.77 -15.35 -13.09
N PRO A 56 -47.59 -14.91 -14.06
CA PRO A 56 -48.65 -15.74 -14.59
C PRO A 56 -48.08 -16.93 -15.38
N GLY A 57 -48.70 -18.10 -15.22
CA GLY A 57 -48.36 -19.31 -15.98
C GLY A 57 -47.29 -20.21 -15.36
N TYR A 58 -46.78 -19.89 -14.18
CA TYR A 58 -45.81 -20.72 -13.46
C TYR A 58 -46.48 -21.60 -12.38
N ASN A 59 -45.98 -22.82 -12.22
CA ASN A 59 -46.44 -23.75 -11.18
C ASN A 59 -45.55 -23.64 -9.92
N PHE A 60 -45.91 -22.73 -9.01
CA PHE A 60 -45.12 -22.48 -7.80
C PHE A 60 -45.03 -23.67 -6.84
N ILE A 61 -45.96 -24.62 -6.90
CA ILE A 61 -45.89 -25.85 -6.10
C ILE A 61 -44.69 -26.71 -6.52
N GLU A 62 -44.32 -26.68 -7.80
CA GLU A 62 -43.17 -27.42 -8.33
C GLU A 62 -41.88 -26.60 -8.28
N ILE A 63 -41.96 -25.29 -8.52
CA ILE A 63 -40.78 -24.43 -8.69
C ILE A 63 -40.27 -23.90 -7.34
N LEU A 64 -41.17 -23.47 -6.44
CA LEU A 64 -40.84 -22.86 -5.14
C LEU A 64 -41.78 -23.39 -4.04
N PRO A 65 -41.78 -24.70 -3.76
CA PRO A 65 -42.69 -25.33 -2.80
C PRO A 65 -42.61 -24.72 -1.38
N GLU A 66 -41.48 -24.14 -1.03
CA GLU A 66 -41.21 -23.48 0.26
C GLU A 66 -42.15 -22.31 0.53
N LEU A 67 -42.58 -21.59 -0.52
CA LEU A 67 -43.44 -20.42 -0.38
C LEU A 67 -44.90 -20.79 -0.03
N LYS A 68 -45.33 -22.03 -0.30
CA LYS A 68 -46.69 -22.52 -0.02
C LYS A 68 -47.76 -21.54 -0.51
N ILE A 69 -47.70 -21.17 -1.79
CA ILE A 69 -48.62 -20.22 -2.41
C ILE A 69 -50.07 -20.71 -2.29
N ASP A 70 -50.94 -19.89 -1.72
CA ASP A 70 -52.36 -20.22 -1.54
C ASP A 70 -53.20 -20.05 -2.82
N GLU A 71 -54.49 -20.34 -2.71
CA GLU A 71 -55.42 -20.20 -3.82
C GLU A 71 -55.56 -18.75 -4.31
N ASN A 72 -55.31 -17.76 -3.45
CA ASN A 72 -55.37 -16.33 -3.78
C ASN A 72 -54.05 -15.78 -4.36
N GLY A 73 -52.99 -16.60 -4.39
CA GLY A 73 -51.70 -16.26 -4.99
C GLY A 73 -50.66 -15.73 -4.02
N TYR A 74 -50.88 -15.81 -2.71
CA TYR A 74 -49.95 -15.29 -1.69
C TYR A 74 -49.20 -16.42 -0.98
N ALA A 75 -47.94 -16.17 -0.60
CA ALA A 75 -47.15 -17.13 0.16
C ALA A 75 -47.67 -17.30 1.59
N LYS A 76 -47.66 -18.55 2.11
CA LYS A 76 -48.15 -18.91 3.45
C LYS A 76 -47.16 -19.80 4.18
N PHE A 77 -46.23 -19.18 4.90
CA PHE A 77 -45.27 -19.88 5.76
C PHE A 77 -45.13 -19.16 7.10
N ASP A 78 -44.62 -19.87 8.10
CA ASP A 78 -44.40 -19.30 9.44
C ASP A 78 -43.08 -18.52 9.43
N ILE A 79 -43.18 -17.19 9.52
CA ILE A 79 -42.03 -16.28 9.45
C ILE A 79 -41.10 -16.50 10.65
N GLU A 80 -41.63 -16.64 11.86
CA GLU A 80 -40.80 -16.82 13.06
C GLU A 80 -40.05 -18.15 13.00
N GLN A 81 -40.72 -19.21 12.54
CA GLN A 81 -40.08 -20.50 12.34
C GLN A 81 -38.96 -20.43 11.29
N VAL A 82 -39.19 -19.70 10.19
CA VAL A 82 -38.18 -19.53 9.13
C VAL A 82 -36.99 -18.73 9.65
N VAL A 83 -37.21 -17.58 10.29
CA VAL A 83 -36.14 -16.71 10.81
C VAL A 83 -35.31 -17.43 11.88
N ASN A 84 -35.94 -18.13 12.83
CA ASN A 84 -35.23 -18.84 13.90
C ASN A 84 -34.34 -20.01 13.42
N ASN A 85 -34.51 -20.48 12.19
CA ASN A 85 -33.74 -21.57 11.60
C ASN A 85 -32.47 -21.11 10.86
N PHE A 86 -32.20 -19.80 10.78
CA PHE A 86 -30.91 -19.29 10.32
C PHE A 86 -29.84 -19.42 11.41
N ASP A 87 -28.57 -19.47 11.00
CA ASP A 87 -27.44 -19.61 11.92
C ASP A 87 -26.99 -18.24 12.45
N TYR A 88 -27.13 -18.02 13.75
CA TYR A 88 -26.75 -16.76 14.41
C TYR A 88 -25.50 -16.90 15.30
N ASN A 89 -24.82 -18.05 15.25
CA ASN A 89 -23.59 -18.21 16.02
C ASN A 89 -22.44 -17.49 15.31
N ILE A 90 -22.00 -16.36 15.86
CA ILE A 90 -20.86 -15.57 15.36
C ILE A 90 -19.64 -16.44 15.05
N LYS A 91 -19.39 -17.51 15.83
CA LYS A 91 -18.22 -18.38 15.63
C LYS A 91 -18.26 -19.22 14.36
N HIS A 92 -19.40 -19.31 13.69
CA HIS A 92 -19.54 -20.00 12.41
C HIS A 92 -19.22 -19.09 11.22
N TYR A 93 -19.00 -17.80 11.47
CA TYR A 93 -18.68 -16.79 10.47
C TYR A 93 -17.24 -16.31 10.66
N ASN A 94 -16.51 -16.24 9.56
CA ASN A 94 -15.15 -15.73 9.53
C ASN A 94 -14.91 -14.86 8.30
N GLU A 95 -15.92 -14.57 7.48
CA GLU A 95 -15.77 -13.79 6.26
C GLU A 95 -15.28 -12.37 6.57
N GLY A 96 -14.28 -11.90 5.81
CA GLY A 96 -13.86 -10.50 5.86
C GLY A 96 -14.62 -9.58 4.91
N ASN A 97 -15.61 -10.12 4.22
CA ASN A 97 -16.32 -9.44 3.14
C ASN A 97 -17.83 -9.43 3.42
N PRO A 98 -18.48 -8.25 3.51
CA PRO A 98 -19.93 -8.10 3.73
C PRO A 98 -20.79 -8.96 2.80
N LYS A 99 -20.43 -9.03 1.51
CA LYS A 99 -21.17 -9.79 0.49
C LYS A 99 -21.05 -11.30 0.71
N LEU A 100 -19.87 -11.79 1.10
CA LEU A 100 -19.68 -13.21 1.40
C LEU A 100 -20.43 -13.62 2.67
N PHE A 101 -20.38 -12.78 3.71
CA PHE A 101 -21.15 -12.97 4.93
C PHE A 101 -22.66 -13.05 4.64
N ILE A 102 -23.22 -12.08 3.90
CA ILE A 102 -24.64 -12.07 3.52
C ILE A 102 -25.01 -13.36 2.77
N LYS A 103 -24.17 -13.80 1.81
CA LYS A 103 -24.39 -15.08 1.11
C LYS A 103 -24.37 -16.28 2.05
N HIS A 104 -23.42 -16.33 2.99
CA HIS A 104 -23.31 -17.45 3.91
C HIS A 104 -24.53 -17.52 4.83
N ILE A 105 -24.89 -16.42 5.49
CA ILE A 105 -26.04 -16.43 6.40
C ILE A 105 -27.34 -16.73 5.67
N LEU A 106 -27.58 -16.19 4.47
CA LEU A 106 -28.77 -16.49 3.67
C LEU A 106 -28.88 -17.98 3.26
N ASN A 107 -27.75 -18.70 3.20
CA ASN A 107 -27.69 -20.13 2.90
C ASN A 107 -27.72 -21.03 4.14
N SER A 108 -27.67 -20.47 5.36
CA SER A 108 -27.62 -21.26 6.59
C SER A 108 -28.93 -22.00 6.90
N ASN A 109 -30.07 -21.48 6.45
CA ASN A 109 -31.37 -22.12 6.62
C ASN A 109 -31.66 -23.13 5.49
N LYS A 110 -31.37 -24.41 5.74
CA LYS A 110 -31.60 -25.51 4.78
C LYS A 110 -33.07 -25.82 4.51
N SER A 111 -33.98 -25.38 5.39
CA SER A 111 -35.42 -25.66 5.29
C SER A 111 -36.19 -24.60 4.49
N PHE A 112 -35.61 -23.41 4.35
CA PHE A 112 -36.20 -22.29 3.61
C PHE A 112 -35.08 -21.52 2.92
N LYS A 113 -34.85 -21.84 1.65
CA LYS A 113 -33.68 -21.39 0.89
C LYS A 113 -33.88 -19.99 0.31
N LEU A 114 -33.85 -18.99 1.17
CA LEU A 114 -34.24 -17.61 0.84
C LEU A 114 -33.47 -17.02 -0.36
N LEU A 115 -32.16 -17.29 -0.47
CA LEU A 115 -31.35 -16.82 -1.60
C LEU A 115 -31.76 -17.50 -2.92
N GLU A 116 -31.93 -18.82 -2.93
CA GLU A 116 -32.37 -19.58 -4.12
C GLU A 116 -33.78 -19.13 -4.58
N ILE A 117 -34.68 -18.87 -3.63
CA ILE A 117 -36.03 -18.32 -3.90
C ILE A 117 -35.91 -16.95 -4.59
N SER A 118 -35.10 -16.05 -4.03
CA SER A 118 -34.84 -14.71 -4.57
C SER A 118 -34.27 -14.78 -5.99
N ASP A 119 -33.24 -15.60 -6.20
CA ASP A 119 -32.57 -15.75 -7.50
C ASP A 119 -33.52 -16.32 -8.56
N THR A 120 -34.29 -17.34 -8.22
CA THR A 120 -35.29 -17.95 -9.12
C THR A 120 -36.33 -16.93 -9.55
N LEU A 121 -36.90 -16.16 -8.62
CA LEU A 121 -37.94 -15.17 -8.93
C LEU A 121 -37.41 -14.02 -9.81
N LYS A 122 -36.15 -13.62 -9.67
CA LYS A 122 -35.52 -12.58 -10.51
C LYS A 122 -35.39 -13.00 -11.97
N GLU A 123 -35.15 -14.28 -12.22
CA GLU A 123 -35.00 -14.83 -13.57
C GLU A 123 -36.34 -15.10 -14.25
N MET A 124 -37.43 -15.18 -13.48
CA MET A 124 -38.76 -15.44 -14.00
C MET A 124 -39.33 -14.23 -14.75
N LYS A 125 -40.01 -14.50 -15.87
CA LYS A 125 -40.70 -13.47 -16.63
C LYS A 125 -41.91 -12.93 -15.86
N MET A 126 -41.83 -11.66 -15.46
CA MET A 126 -42.93 -10.92 -14.82
C MET A 126 -43.99 -10.48 -15.83
N ALA A 127 -45.22 -10.30 -15.35
CA ALA A 127 -46.28 -9.56 -16.05
C ALA A 127 -45.89 -8.10 -16.28
N ASP A 128 -46.51 -7.46 -17.27
CA ASP A 128 -46.33 -6.04 -17.57
C ASP A 128 -47.24 -5.22 -16.65
N ILE A 129 -46.66 -4.65 -15.60
CA ILE A 129 -47.35 -3.95 -14.51
C ILE A 129 -46.57 -2.69 -14.11
N ASP A 130 -47.28 -1.68 -13.62
CA ASP A 130 -46.71 -0.35 -13.33
C ASP A 130 -45.67 -0.34 -12.20
N ASN A 131 -45.74 -1.26 -11.23
CA ASN A 131 -44.86 -1.30 -10.05
C ASN A 131 -43.74 -2.35 -10.15
N LYS A 132 -43.29 -2.68 -11.36
CA LYS A 132 -42.33 -3.75 -11.60
C LYS A 132 -41.00 -3.57 -10.84
N ASP A 133 -40.46 -2.36 -10.81
CA ASP A 133 -39.18 -2.05 -10.16
C ASP A 133 -39.26 -2.16 -8.64
N GLU A 134 -40.39 -1.75 -8.05
CA GLU A 134 -40.67 -1.89 -6.63
C GLU A 134 -40.70 -3.38 -6.24
N ILE A 135 -41.37 -4.22 -7.03
CA ILE A 135 -41.42 -5.67 -6.78
C ILE A 135 -40.05 -6.33 -6.97
N LEU A 136 -39.28 -5.89 -7.97
CA LEU A 136 -37.92 -6.38 -8.16
C LEU A 136 -37.03 -6.04 -6.95
N SER A 137 -37.20 -4.86 -6.36
CA SER A 137 -36.48 -4.45 -5.14
C SER A 137 -36.85 -5.32 -3.93
N LEU A 138 -38.12 -5.71 -3.80
CA LEU A 138 -38.61 -6.57 -2.71
C LEU A 138 -38.11 -8.02 -2.83
N ILE A 139 -37.98 -8.52 -4.06
CA ILE A 139 -37.54 -9.89 -4.35
C ILE A 139 -36.02 -10.01 -4.32
N ASN A 140 -35.26 -8.95 -4.62
CA ASN A 140 -33.80 -8.98 -4.64
C ASN A 140 -33.19 -8.87 -3.24
N VAL A 141 -33.38 -9.93 -2.44
CA VAL A 141 -32.98 -10.02 -1.03
C VAL A 141 -31.51 -9.72 -0.81
N PHE A 142 -30.62 -10.24 -1.66
CA PHE A 142 -29.18 -10.01 -1.53
C PHE A 142 -28.83 -8.51 -1.66
N GLU A 143 -29.30 -7.85 -2.73
CA GLU A 143 -29.07 -6.42 -2.92
C GLU A 143 -29.80 -5.59 -1.86
N TYR A 144 -31.00 -5.97 -1.45
CA TYR A 144 -31.73 -5.29 -0.39
C TYR A 144 -30.89 -5.26 0.90
N ILE A 145 -30.37 -6.41 1.34
CA ILE A 145 -29.53 -6.51 2.55
C ILE A 145 -28.20 -5.78 2.37
N ALA A 146 -27.55 -5.93 1.21
CA ALA A 146 -26.28 -5.27 0.91
C ALA A 146 -26.39 -3.74 0.90
N ASN A 147 -27.57 -3.19 0.63
CA ASN A 147 -27.84 -1.75 0.58
C ASN A 147 -28.41 -1.17 1.90
N LEU A 148 -28.63 -1.98 2.94
CA LEU A 148 -29.11 -1.49 4.25
C LEU A 148 -28.08 -0.59 4.94
N SER A 149 -28.56 0.48 5.59
CA SER A 149 -27.76 1.50 6.29
C SER A 149 -26.89 0.95 7.43
N GLU A 150 -27.19 -0.23 7.98
CA GLU A 150 -26.38 -0.87 9.02
C GLU A 150 -25.05 -1.43 8.50
N PHE A 151 -24.90 -1.65 7.18
CA PHE A 151 -23.58 -1.88 6.57
C PHE A 151 -22.77 -0.59 6.40
N LYS A 152 -23.39 0.59 6.55
CA LYS A 152 -22.72 1.91 6.69
C LYS A 152 -22.37 2.25 8.15
N TYR A 153 -22.76 1.43 9.14
CA TYR A 153 -22.41 1.61 10.57
C TYR A 153 -20.90 1.51 10.82
N ARG A 154 -20.23 0.73 9.95
CA ARG A 154 -18.78 0.67 9.78
C ARG A 154 -18.21 2.10 9.74
N ASP A 155 -18.74 2.93 8.87
CA ASP A 155 -18.22 4.28 8.62
C ASP A 155 -18.30 5.15 9.89
N TYR A 156 -19.43 5.15 10.61
CA TYR A 156 -19.59 5.96 11.84
C TYR A 156 -18.63 5.54 12.95
N PHE A 157 -18.49 4.24 13.24
CA PHE A 157 -17.55 3.78 14.26
C PHE A 157 -16.12 4.21 13.92
N TYR A 158 -15.71 4.02 12.66
CA TYR A 158 -14.39 4.47 12.20
C TYR A 158 -14.23 5.98 12.31
N PHE A 159 -15.23 6.77 11.91
CA PHE A 159 -15.18 8.23 12.00
C PHE A 159 -15.14 8.73 13.45
N VAL A 160 -15.89 8.13 14.38
CA VAL A 160 -15.82 8.48 15.81
C VAL A 160 -14.42 8.23 16.36
N GLN A 161 -13.87 7.02 16.15
CA GLN A 161 -12.52 6.69 16.62
C GLN A 161 -11.46 7.59 15.99
N TYR A 162 -11.64 7.94 14.72
CA TYR A 162 -10.79 8.86 13.99
C TYR A 162 -10.78 10.27 14.61
N VAL A 163 -11.95 10.85 14.86
CA VAL A 163 -12.06 12.19 15.48
C VAL A 163 -11.51 12.21 16.90
N LEU A 164 -11.80 11.20 17.71
CA LEU A 164 -11.25 11.10 19.07
C LEU A 164 -9.72 10.96 19.08
N SER A 165 -9.16 10.22 18.11
CA SER A 165 -7.70 10.12 17.93
C SER A 165 -7.07 11.47 17.56
N PHE A 166 -7.74 12.24 16.70
CA PHE A 166 -7.33 13.60 16.35
C PHE A 166 -7.32 14.53 17.58
N ILE A 167 -8.45 14.61 18.29
CA ILE A 167 -8.58 15.42 19.51
C ILE A 167 -7.47 15.04 20.51
N LYS A 168 -7.20 13.74 20.68
CA LYS A 168 -6.12 13.26 21.55
C LYS A 168 -4.74 13.80 21.18
N LYS A 169 -4.43 13.90 19.89
CA LYS A 169 -3.15 14.47 19.41
C LYS A 169 -3.08 15.97 19.68
N ALA A 170 -4.12 16.71 19.33
CA ALA A 170 -4.21 18.15 19.58
C ALA A 170 -4.08 18.48 21.08
N LEU A 171 -4.76 17.72 21.95
CA LEU A 171 -4.64 17.86 23.40
C LEU A 171 -3.20 17.64 23.93
N LYS A 172 -2.44 16.70 23.35
CA LYS A 172 -1.01 16.51 23.70
C LYS A 172 -0.17 17.73 23.33
N ILE A 173 -0.47 18.36 22.19
CA ILE A 173 0.23 19.55 21.72
C ILE A 173 -0.11 20.74 22.62
N ILE A 174 -1.39 20.96 22.91
CA ILE A 174 -1.87 22.01 23.82
C ILE A 174 -1.13 21.97 25.17
N LYS A 175 -0.81 20.79 25.71
CA LYS A 175 -0.05 20.66 26.97
C LYS A 175 1.43 21.07 26.87
N LYS A 176 2.00 21.14 25.67
CA LYS A 176 3.38 21.60 25.42
C LYS A 176 3.46 23.11 25.23
N ILE A 177 2.32 23.79 25.09
CA ILE A 177 2.24 25.24 24.87
C ILE A 177 2.49 25.98 26.19
N ASN A 178 3.39 26.97 26.16
CA ASN A 178 3.57 27.92 27.26
C ASN A 178 2.67 29.15 27.06
N PHE A 179 1.49 29.12 27.66
CA PHE A 179 0.47 30.16 27.53
C PHE A 179 0.90 31.50 28.12
N ASN A 180 1.75 31.50 29.16
CA ASN A 180 2.26 32.74 29.75
C ASN A 180 3.22 33.48 28.81
N GLU A 181 3.96 32.74 27.97
CA GLU A 181 4.87 33.31 26.97
C GLU A 181 4.13 33.78 25.72
N LEU A 182 3.14 33.01 25.27
CA LEU A 182 2.35 33.34 24.08
C LEU A 182 1.39 34.52 24.30
N PHE A 183 0.93 34.71 25.53
CA PHE A 183 -0.05 35.74 25.86
C PHE A 183 0.23 36.41 27.21
N PRO A 184 1.28 37.23 27.28
CA PRO A 184 1.74 37.81 28.54
C PRO A 184 0.75 38.82 29.18
N GLU A 185 -0.24 39.30 28.42
CA GLU A 185 -1.20 40.33 28.84
C GLU A 185 -2.58 39.78 29.28
N ASP A 186 -2.82 38.48 29.10
CA ASP A 186 -4.12 37.83 29.32
C ASP A 186 -4.03 36.75 30.42
N ASP A 187 -5.04 36.67 31.29
CA ASP A 187 -5.12 35.66 32.36
C ASP A 187 -5.95 34.44 31.88
N TYR A 188 -5.28 33.47 31.25
CA TYR A 188 -5.93 32.28 30.69
C TYR A 188 -6.53 31.36 31.75
N ASN A 189 -6.06 31.41 33.00
CA ASN A 189 -6.73 30.69 34.08
C ASN A 189 -8.11 31.28 34.41
N LYS A 190 -8.37 32.52 34.01
CA LYS A 190 -9.68 33.17 34.10
C LYS A 190 -10.52 33.02 32.83
N LEU A 191 -9.87 33.02 31.66
CA LEU A 191 -10.57 32.92 30.37
C LEU A 191 -10.94 31.48 30.01
N TYR A 192 -10.03 30.52 30.25
CA TYR A 192 -10.18 29.09 29.93
C TYR A 192 -9.73 28.23 31.12
N PRO A 193 -10.49 28.23 32.23
CA PRO A 193 -10.14 27.49 33.44
C PRO A 193 -9.97 25.97 33.19
N GLU A 194 -10.57 25.43 32.15
CA GLU A 194 -10.46 24.04 31.71
C GLU A 194 -9.03 23.64 31.30
N LEU A 195 -8.17 24.58 30.89
CA LEU A 195 -6.78 24.30 30.55
C LEU A 195 -5.93 24.00 31.80
N GLN A 196 -6.33 24.50 32.97
CA GLN A 196 -5.63 24.33 34.24
C GLN A 196 -4.15 24.71 34.11
N ILE A 197 -3.87 25.94 33.71
CA ILE A 197 -2.50 26.39 33.42
C ILE A 197 -1.74 26.57 34.73
N ASP A 198 -0.60 25.90 34.85
CA ASP A 198 0.25 26.03 36.03
C ASP A 198 1.00 27.36 36.09
N LYS A 199 1.71 27.58 37.20
CA LYS A 199 2.56 28.76 37.41
C LYS A 199 3.67 28.93 36.37
N ASP A 200 4.05 27.85 35.69
CA ASP A 200 5.12 27.82 34.69
C ASP A 200 4.56 28.01 33.26
N GLY A 201 3.22 28.13 33.12
CA GLY A 201 2.52 28.49 31.89
C GLY A 201 1.98 27.32 31.08
N PHE A 202 2.01 26.09 31.60
CA PHE A 202 1.61 24.88 30.86
C PHE A 202 0.30 24.27 31.36
N ALA A 203 -0.53 23.79 30.43
CA ALA A 203 -1.84 23.20 30.72
C ALA A 203 -1.74 21.82 31.42
N LYS A 204 -2.51 21.62 32.51
CA LYS A 204 -2.46 20.41 33.36
C LYS A 204 -3.66 19.48 33.30
N PHE A 205 -4.67 19.77 32.50
CA PHE A 205 -5.82 18.88 32.31
C PHE A 205 -5.42 17.43 31.96
N ASN A 206 -6.24 16.46 32.37
CA ASN A 206 -6.04 15.04 32.06
C ASN A 206 -6.64 14.71 30.68
N ILE A 207 -5.80 14.32 29.73
CA ILE A 207 -6.22 14.01 28.35
C ILE A 207 -7.31 12.93 28.31
N ASN A 208 -7.20 11.89 29.13
CA ASN A 208 -8.17 10.78 29.08
C ASN A 208 -9.52 11.18 29.67
N GLU A 209 -9.53 12.05 30.69
CA GLU A 209 -10.78 12.60 31.25
C GLU A 209 -11.44 13.56 30.27
N VAL A 210 -10.65 14.39 29.57
CA VAL A 210 -11.15 15.27 28.51
C VAL A 210 -11.68 14.45 27.33
N LEU A 211 -10.99 13.40 26.89
CA LEU A 211 -11.46 12.54 25.80
C LEU A 211 -12.77 11.83 26.12
N ALA A 212 -12.94 11.38 27.37
CA ALA A 212 -14.14 10.70 27.82
C ALA A 212 -15.38 11.61 27.83
N GLY A 213 -15.20 12.93 27.74
CA GLY A 213 -16.29 13.90 27.70
C GLY A 213 -16.82 14.21 26.29
N PHE A 214 -16.19 13.71 25.22
CA PHE A 214 -16.71 13.89 23.87
C PHE A 214 -17.70 12.78 23.50
N GLU A 215 -18.71 13.17 22.72
CA GLU A 215 -19.74 12.30 22.20
C GLU A 215 -19.16 11.21 21.32
N SER A 216 -19.51 9.98 21.64
CA SER A 216 -19.07 8.76 20.96
C SER A 216 -20.19 7.73 20.82
N ASP A 217 -21.41 8.07 21.26
CA ASP A 217 -22.62 7.30 21.04
C ASP A 217 -23.00 7.38 19.56
N ILE A 218 -22.77 6.27 18.86
CA ILE A 218 -22.99 6.16 17.42
C ILE A 218 -24.48 6.27 17.08
N ASP A 219 -25.36 5.79 17.96
CA ASP A 219 -26.79 5.83 17.70
C ASP A 219 -27.31 7.26 17.76
N TYR A 220 -26.82 8.06 18.72
CA TYR A 220 -27.07 9.49 18.78
C TYR A 220 -26.47 10.25 17.58
N LEU A 221 -25.20 10.02 17.26
CA LEU A 221 -24.51 10.69 16.15
C LEU A 221 -25.15 10.40 14.78
N ARG A 222 -25.68 9.18 14.60
CA ARG A 222 -26.43 8.78 13.39
C ARG A 222 -27.76 9.51 13.27
N GLU A 223 -28.45 9.76 14.38
CA GLU A 223 -29.74 10.48 14.38
C GLU A 223 -29.57 11.92 13.90
N ILE A 224 -28.49 12.57 14.34
CA ILE A 224 -28.23 13.98 14.07
C ILE A 224 -27.41 14.22 12.79
N CYS A 225 -26.62 13.24 12.35
CA CYS A 225 -25.88 13.27 11.09
C CYS A 225 -26.18 11.98 10.30
N PRO A 226 -27.31 11.87 9.59
CA PRO A 226 -27.73 10.63 8.92
C PRO A 226 -27.06 10.36 7.57
N ASP A 227 -26.33 11.33 7.00
CA ASP A 227 -25.58 11.20 5.73
C ASP A 227 -24.13 11.67 5.92
N LEU A 228 -23.17 10.73 5.87
CA LEU A 228 -21.73 10.99 6.04
C LEU A 228 -21.07 11.70 4.86
N LYS A 229 -21.83 12.11 3.83
CA LYS A 229 -21.30 12.93 2.73
C LYS A 229 -20.75 14.28 3.19
N ASP A 230 -21.23 14.79 4.32
CA ASP A 230 -20.71 16.00 4.95
C ASP A 230 -19.94 15.65 6.22
N ILE A 231 -18.71 15.15 6.02
CA ILE A 231 -17.78 14.77 7.09
C ILE A 231 -17.47 15.98 8.01
N SER A 232 -17.58 17.21 7.52
CA SER A 232 -17.31 18.43 8.31
C SER A 232 -18.29 18.55 9.47
N ASN A 233 -19.59 18.43 9.18
CA ASN A 233 -20.62 18.53 10.21
C ASN A 233 -20.49 17.42 11.28
N PHE A 234 -20.08 16.21 10.87
CA PHE A 234 -19.85 15.09 11.79
C PHE A 234 -18.71 15.38 12.79
N ILE A 235 -17.62 15.96 12.30
CA ILE A 235 -16.44 16.32 13.10
C ILE A 235 -16.77 17.46 14.05
N ASP A 236 -17.48 18.49 13.58
CA ASP A 236 -17.86 19.65 14.39
C ASP A 236 -18.73 19.23 15.58
N ILE A 237 -19.67 18.31 15.37
CA ILE A 237 -20.54 17.79 16.42
C ILE A 237 -19.71 17.10 17.51
N ILE A 238 -18.83 16.16 17.14
CA ILE A 238 -18.00 15.46 18.12
C ILE A 238 -17.04 16.44 18.78
N SER A 239 -16.36 17.30 18.04
CA SER A 239 -15.34 18.22 18.57
C SER A 239 -15.92 19.31 19.47
N SER A 240 -17.22 19.59 19.37
CA SER A 240 -17.94 20.57 20.20
C SER A 240 -18.76 19.95 21.33
N SER A 241 -18.75 18.62 21.47
CA SER A 241 -19.66 17.89 22.37
C SER A 241 -19.23 17.88 23.84
N ASN A 242 -17.97 18.18 24.15
CA ASN A 242 -17.49 18.17 25.53
C ASN A 242 -17.80 19.49 26.26
N GLU A 243 -18.87 19.48 27.06
CA GLU A 243 -19.30 20.65 27.84
C GLU A 243 -18.28 21.15 28.86
N ASN A 244 -17.32 20.32 29.29
CA ASN A 244 -16.31 20.65 30.29
C ASN A 244 -14.96 21.07 29.69
N PHE A 245 -14.81 21.00 28.36
CA PHE A 245 -13.58 21.34 27.67
C PHE A 245 -13.88 21.85 26.26
N ASN A 246 -13.87 23.17 26.07
CA ASN A 246 -14.24 23.79 24.80
C ASN A 246 -13.10 23.71 23.76
N PHE A 247 -12.92 22.51 23.20
CA PHE A 247 -11.82 22.20 22.30
C PHE A 247 -11.79 23.11 21.07
N MET A 248 -12.93 23.37 20.43
CA MET A 248 -13.00 24.22 19.24
C MET A 248 -12.62 25.66 19.55
N GLU A 249 -13.03 26.21 20.69
CA GLU A 249 -12.64 27.56 21.09
C GLU A 249 -11.13 27.65 21.37
N ILE A 250 -10.57 26.66 22.06
CA ILE A 250 -9.12 26.58 22.34
C ILE A 250 -8.32 26.51 21.03
N VAL A 251 -8.72 25.67 20.07
CA VAL A 251 -8.07 25.57 18.75
C VAL A 251 -8.16 26.90 17.99
N ASN A 252 -9.35 27.51 17.93
CA ASN A 252 -9.57 28.81 17.25
C ASN A 252 -8.74 29.96 17.84
N ILE A 253 -8.38 29.91 19.12
CA ILE A 253 -7.52 30.92 19.75
C ILE A 253 -6.07 30.71 19.34
N LEU A 254 -5.63 29.46 19.31
CA LEU A 254 -4.28 29.12 18.86
C LEU A 254 -4.07 29.51 17.39
N GLU A 255 -5.13 29.49 16.57
CA GLU A 255 -5.10 29.98 15.19
C GLU A 255 -4.95 31.51 15.05
N ARG A 256 -5.35 32.29 16.06
CA ARG A 256 -5.39 33.77 15.99
C ARG A 256 -4.12 34.46 16.46
N VAL A 257 -3.10 33.66 16.77
CA VAL A 257 -1.93 34.10 17.53
C VAL A 257 -0.71 33.77 16.71
N ASP A 258 0.25 34.69 16.72
CA ASP A 258 1.54 34.52 16.07
C ASP A 258 2.38 33.52 16.91
N ILE A 259 1.92 32.27 16.94
CA ILE A 259 2.70 31.13 17.40
C ILE A 259 3.77 30.88 16.33
N SER A 260 4.99 30.46 16.69
CA SER A 260 6.01 30.16 15.69
C SER A 260 5.44 29.24 14.60
N GLU A 261 5.77 29.49 13.33
CA GLU A 261 5.34 28.67 12.17
C GLU A 261 5.52 27.16 12.44
N GLU A 262 6.56 26.78 13.20
CA GLU A 262 6.87 25.43 13.65
C GLU A 262 5.79 24.80 14.57
N MET A 263 5.25 25.55 15.54
CA MET A 263 4.16 25.07 16.42
C MET A 263 2.80 25.11 15.72
N LEU A 264 2.58 26.08 14.84
CA LEU A 264 1.39 26.15 14.00
C LEU A 264 1.36 24.98 13.01
N ASN A 265 2.51 24.63 12.42
CA ASN A 265 2.70 23.45 11.59
C ASN A 265 2.54 22.15 12.39
N ASP A 266 2.91 22.06 13.66
CA ASP A 266 2.59 20.86 14.48
C ASP A 266 1.09 20.69 14.77
N ILE A 267 0.36 21.81 14.89
CA ILE A 267 -1.10 21.82 15.07
C ILE A 267 -1.79 21.53 13.72
N MET A 268 -1.33 22.13 12.61
CA MET A 268 -1.94 22.07 11.28
C MET A 268 -1.45 20.90 10.39
N ASN A 269 -0.20 20.42 10.53
CA ASN A 269 0.35 19.19 9.92
C ASN A 269 -0.09 17.90 10.62
N THR A 270 -1.18 17.96 11.37
CA THR A 270 -2.09 16.82 11.44
C THR A 270 -2.85 16.60 10.11
N GLY A 271 -2.33 17.06 8.95
CA GLY A 271 -2.73 16.68 7.58
C GLY A 271 -4.17 16.98 7.14
N LEU A 272 -5.04 17.37 8.07
CA LEU A 272 -6.48 17.25 7.91
C LEU A 272 -7.16 18.61 7.83
N MET A 273 -6.80 19.58 8.67
CA MET A 273 -7.40 20.91 8.68
C MET A 273 -7.14 21.65 7.34
N THR A 274 -5.90 21.58 6.83
CA THR A 274 -5.49 22.15 5.54
C THR A 274 -6.20 21.47 4.36
N SER A 275 -6.37 20.14 4.41
CA SER A 275 -7.14 19.39 3.39
C SER A 275 -8.65 19.68 3.47
N MET A 276 -9.19 19.99 4.65
CA MET A 276 -10.61 20.28 4.86
C MET A 276 -11.01 21.68 4.38
N MET A 277 -10.18 22.70 4.62
CA MET A 277 -10.46 24.06 4.15
C MET A 277 -10.29 24.23 2.64
N ASN A 278 -9.38 23.46 2.01
CA ASN A 278 -9.19 23.49 0.55
C ASN A 278 -10.37 22.88 -0.24
N ASN A 279 -11.11 21.92 0.33
CA ASN A 279 -12.30 21.35 -0.31
C ASN A 279 -13.56 22.25 -0.23
N VAL A 280 -13.55 23.30 0.60
CA VAL A 280 -14.64 24.29 0.67
C VAL A 280 -14.63 25.22 -0.55
N SER A 281 -13.48 25.37 -1.23
CA SER A 281 -13.35 26.31 -2.35
C SER A 281 -13.50 25.68 -3.74
N GLN A 282 -13.45 24.35 -3.86
CA GLN A 282 -13.72 23.65 -5.11
C GLN A 282 -14.50 22.36 -4.83
N GLY A 283 -15.81 22.36 -5.07
CA GLY A 283 -16.66 21.18 -4.95
C GLY A 283 -16.26 20.09 -5.94
N GLY A 284 -15.23 19.30 -5.59
CA GLY A 284 -14.60 18.29 -6.44
C GLY A 284 -14.68 16.90 -5.85
N GLU A 285 -15.00 15.96 -6.73
CA GLU A 285 -15.02 14.51 -6.51
C GLU A 285 -13.70 13.99 -5.91
N LEU A 286 -13.81 12.93 -5.11
CA LEU A 286 -12.67 12.18 -4.56
C LEU A 286 -11.82 11.58 -5.69
N ASN A 287 -10.76 12.28 -6.09
CA ASN A 287 -9.71 11.69 -6.92
C ASN A 287 -8.90 10.68 -6.10
N HIS A 288 -8.75 9.48 -6.67
CA HIS A 288 -8.46 8.22 -5.99
C HIS A 288 -6.97 7.91 -5.72
N THR A 289 -6.02 8.84 -5.83
CA THR A 289 -4.60 8.44 -5.96
C THR A 289 -3.58 8.94 -4.93
N GLU A 290 -3.98 9.65 -3.87
CA GLU A 290 -3.03 9.99 -2.77
C GLU A 290 -3.62 9.81 -1.36
N LYS A 291 -4.95 9.72 -1.23
CA LYS A 291 -5.66 9.73 0.06
C LYS A 291 -5.86 8.35 0.71
N SER A 292 -5.35 7.28 0.10
CA SER A 292 -5.54 5.90 0.60
C SER A 292 -4.43 5.43 1.56
N GLN A 293 -3.21 5.96 1.48
CA GLN A 293 -2.09 5.44 2.30
C GLN A 293 -2.31 5.62 3.81
N ASN A 294 -2.70 6.83 4.27
CA ASN A 294 -3.02 7.09 5.69
C ASN A 294 -4.31 6.40 6.16
N TYR A 295 -5.20 6.00 5.23
CA TYR A 295 -6.45 5.27 5.51
C TYR A 295 -6.17 3.81 5.89
N TYR A 296 -5.10 3.21 5.39
CA TYR A 296 -4.71 1.84 5.70
C TYR A 296 -4.01 1.69 7.06
N ASP A 297 -3.34 2.73 7.58
CA ASP A 297 -2.38 2.57 8.68
C ASP A 297 -2.96 2.30 10.09
N ASN A 298 -4.24 2.58 10.36
CA ASN A 298 -4.80 2.50 11.72
C ASN A 298 -5.75 1.31 11.98
N GLY A 299 -5.97 0.43 11.00
CA GLY A 299 -6.89 -0.71 11.10
C GLY A 299 -6.25 -2.09 11.02
N LEU A 300 -4.95 -2.19 10.80
CA LEU A 300 -4.31 -3.47 10.44
C LEU A 300 -3.94 -4.26 11.68
N ILE A 301 -4.51 -5.46 11.80
CA ILE A 301 -4.04 -6.44 12.77
C ILE A 301 -2.60 -6.79 12.39
N GLU A 302 -1.64 -6.59 13.31
CA GLU A 302 -0.25 -6.92 13.07
C GLU A 302 0.04 -8.35 13.53
N PHE A 303 0.51 -9.22 12.63
CA PHE A 303 1.09 -10.51 13.05
C PHE A 303 2.60 -10.35 13.29
N LYS A 304 3.06 -10.73 14.49
CA LYS A 304 4.49 -10.76 14.84
C LYS A 304 4.78 -11.83 15.88
N THR A 305 5.65 -12.77 15.53
CA THR A 305 6.08 -13.84 16.44
C THR A 305 7.57 -13.73 16.81
N LYS A 306 7.88 -14.10 18.05
CA LYS A 306 9.23 -14.40 18.56
C LYS A 306 9.44 -15.90 18.81
N ASN A 307 8.50 -16.76 18.43
CA ASN A 307 8.55 -18.21 18.64
C ASN A 307 8.88 -18.96 17.34
N ALA A 308 9.61 -18.32 16.43
CA ALA A 308 10.02 -18.91 15.17
C ALA A 308 11.52 -19.24 15.12
N THR A 309 11.84 -20.26 14.32
CA THR A 309 13.21 -20.68 13.95
C THR A 309 13.39 -20.56 12.45
N MET A 310 14.66 -20.50 12.00
CA MET A 310 14.99 -20.43 10.57
C MET A 310 16.15 -21.36 10.22
N THR A 311 16.05 -22.02 9.07
CA THR A 311 17.21 -22.56 8.35
C THR A 311 17.41 -21.82 7.04
N PHE A 312 18.65 -21.44 6.74
CA PHE A 312 19.07 -20.87 5.47
C PHE A 312 20.02 -21.85 4.78
N GLU A 313 19.62 -22.36 3.62
CA GLU A 313 20.41 -23.27 2.81
C GLU A 313 20.91 -22.58 1.53
N LEU A 314 22.22 -22.57 1.31
CA LEU A 314 22.84 -22.10 0.07
C LEU A 314 23.98 -23.03 -0.32
N ASN A 315 23.95 -23.56 -1.54
CA ASN A 315 24.96 -24.49 -2.06
C ASN A 315 25.20 -25.69 -1.13
N LYS A 316 24.12 -26.29 -0.59
CA LYS A 316 24.12 -27.39 0.40
C LYS A 316 24.70 -27.02 1.78
N ASN A 317 25.11 -25.78 2.00
CA ASN A 317 25.52 -25.29 3.31
C ASN A 317 24.28 -24.77 4.06
N ILE A 318 24.00 -25.36 5.21
CA ILE A 318 22.85 -25.02 6.05
C ILE A 318 23.32 -24.21 7.26
N LYS A 319 22.71 -23.04 7.47
CA LYS A 319 22.84 -22.24 8.68
C LYS A 319 21.52 -22.26 9.45
N THR A 320 21.58 -22.49 10.76
CA THR A 320 20.39 -22.60 11.62
C THR A 320 20.34 -21.49 12.67
N PHE A 321 19.15 -20.92 12.84
CA PHE A 321 18.86 -19.84 13.76
C PHE A 321 17.66 -20.19 14.65
N GLU A 322 17.95 -20.53 15.90
CA GLU A 322 16.96 -20.95 16.91
C GLU A 322 16.04 -19.83 17.40
N LYS A 323 16.39 -18.58 17.12
CA LYS A 323 15.65 -17.41 17.60
C LYS A 323 15.57 -16.38 16.49
N ILE A 324 14.43 -16.32 15.83
CA ILE A 324 14.09 -15.21 14.94
C ILE A 324 12.86 -14.47 15.47
N THR A 325 12.67 -13.23 15.03
CA THR A 325 11.38 -12.55 15.02
C THR A 325 10.89 -12.60 13.57
N PHE A 326 9.65 -13.01 13.35
CA PHE A 326 9.02 -13.07 12.04
C PHE A 326 7.70 -12.31 12.08
N SER A 327 7.42 -11.50 11.08
CA SER A 327 6.17 -10.75 11.00
C SER A 327 5.73 -10.62 9.55
N ILE A 328 4.45 -10.32 9.34
CA ILE A 328 4.01 -9.75 8.05
C ILE A 328 4.69 -8.39 7.88
N GLY A 329 5.09 -8.06 6.64
CA GLY A 329 5.83 -6.86 6.29
C GLY A 329 5.05 -5.92 5.39
N GLY A 330 5.47 -4.66 5.36
CA GLY A 330 4.82 -3.60 4.59
C GLY A 330 3.60 -2.98 5.29
N GLU A 331 2.91 -2.12 4.57
CA GLU A 331 1.68 -1.42 4.99
C GLU A 331 0.56 -1.81 4.02
N TYR A 332 0.48 -1.13 2.87
CA TYR A 332 -0.41 -1.48 1.76
C TYR A 332 -0.19 -2.92 1.27
N SER A 333 1.06 -3.37 1.16
CA SER A 333 1.37 -4.75 0.72
C SER A 333 0.93 -5.88 1.66
N ARG A 334 0.33 -5.56 2.82
CA ARG A 334 -0.37 -6.54 3.66
C ARG A 334 -1.69 -7.00 3.02
N THR A 335 -2.25 -6.23 2.09
CA THR A 335 -3.46 -6.62 1.33
C THR A 335 -3.17 -7.62 0.21
N PHE A 336 -1.91 -7.78 -0.19
CA PHE A 336 -1.57 -8.55 -1.38
C PHE A 336 -1.92 -10.03 -1.21
N SER A 337 -2.30 -10.67 -2.33
CA SER A 337 -2.57 -12.12 -2.36
C SER A 337 -1.40 -12.90 -1.77
N LYS A 338 -0.19 -12.47 -2.10
CA LYS A 338 1.08 -12.99 -1.61
C LYS A 338 1.77 -11.97 -0.69
N PRO A 339 1.70 -12.12 0.64
CA PRO A 339 2.17 -11.11 1.57
C PRO A 339 3.70 -11.03 1.63
N ASN A 340 4.19 -9.85 2.00
CA ASN A 340 5.58 -9.59 2.36
C ASN A 340 5.84 -10.02 3.81
N TYR A 341 7.11 -10.28 4.15
CA TYR A 341 7.51 -10.62 5.52
C TYR A 341 8.73 -9.82 5.99
N ASN A 342 8.80 -9.54 7.29
CA ASN A 342 10.03 -9.07 7.94
C ASN A 342 10.63 -10.20 8.77
N LEU A 343 11.96 -10.31 8.72
CA LEU A 343 12.75 -11.32 9.41
C LEU A 343 13.86 -10.64 10.21
N LYS A 344 13.90 -10.86 11.53
CA LYS A 344 15.02 -10.45 12.40
C LYS A 344 15.65 -11.66 13.08
N ILE A 345 16.93 -11.90 12.84
CA ILE A 345 17.74 -12.88 13.57
C ILE A 345 18.08 -12.30 14.96
N ARG A 346 17.81 -13.06 16.02
CA ARG A 346 18.06 -12.66 17.42
C ARG A 346 19.23 -13.41 18.04
N GLY A 347 19.67 -12.92 19.20
CA GLY A 347 20.73 -13.54 19.99
C GLY A 347 22.14 -13.26 19.49
N GLY A 348 22.36 -12.10 18.85
CA GLY A 348 23.68 -11.69 18.34
C GLY A 348 24.20 -12.54 17.18
N LYS A 349 23.31 -13.28 16.49
CA LYS A 349 23.65 -14.06 15.31
C LYS A 349 23.32 -13.29 14.04
N GLU A 350 24.07 -13.60 12.99
CA GLU A 350 23.96 -12.93 11.69
C GLU A 350 24.03 -13.94 10.55
N LEU A 351 23.34 -13.64 9.45
CA LEU A 351 23.44 -14.32 8.18
C LEU A 351 24.26 -13.43 7.24
N TYR A 352 25.52 -13.82 7.00
CA TYR A 352 26.45 -13.08 6.13
C TYR A 352 26.60 -11.60 6.49
N GLY A 353 26.69 -11.29 7.79
CA GLY A 353 26.86 -9.92 8.28
C GLY A 353 25.56 -9.10 8.30
N ARG A 354 24.40 -9.74 8.26
CA ARG A 354 23.08 -9.08 8.36
C ARG A 354 22.18 -9.83 9.32
N SER A 355 21.35 -9.10 10.06
CA SER A 355 20.39 -9.67 11.02
C SER A 355 18.94 -9.26 10.75
N HIS A 356 18.70 -8.27 9.90
CA HIS A 356 17.36 -7.81 9.52
C HIS A 356 17.20 -7.94 8.01
N PHE A 357 16.07 -8.53 7.60
CA PHE A 357 15.75 -8.75 6.20
C PHE A 357 14.27 -8.49 5.94
N LYS A 358 13.97 -8.01 4.73
CA LYS A 358 12.61 -8.00 4.17
C LYS A 358 12.54 -9.13 3.13
N LEU A 359 11.51 -9.94 3.20
CA LEU A 359 11.19 -10.96 2.21
C LEU A 359 10.02 -10.44 1.39
N ARG A 360 10.30 -10.03 0.16
CA ARG A 360 9.35 -9.37 -0.73
C ARG A 360 8.78 -10.35 -1.74
N SER A 361 7.46 -10.33 -1.89
CA SER A 361 6.76 -11.04 -2.94
C SER A 361 6.84 -10.33 -4.28
N ASP A 362 7.03 -9.00 -4.26
CA ASP A 362 6.96 -8.09 -5.41
C ASP A 362 5.77 -8.43 -6.32
N SER A 363 4.61 -8.73 -5.71
CA SER A 363 3.46 -9.30 -6.42
C SER A 363 2.73 -8.31 -7.34
N ILE A 364 2.92 -7.01 -7.13
CA ILE A 364 2.30 -5.96 -7.96
C ILE A 364 3.10 -5.66 -9.23
N GLU A 365 4.38 -6.07 -9.28
CA GLU A 365 5.22 -5.90 -10.46
C GLU A 365 5.41 -7.24 -11.20
N PRO A 366 5.37 -7.25 -12.53
CA PRO A 366 5.20 -8.49 -13.31
C PRO A 366 6.45 -9.37 -13.46
N THR A 367 7.64 -8.92 -13.07
CA THR A 367 8.91 -9.52 -13.53
C THR A 367 9.74 -10.21 -12.44
N TYR A 368 9.60 -9.81 -11.17
CA TYR A 368 10.52 -10.12 -10.06
C TYR A 368 11.95 -9.60 -10.26
N LEU A 369 12.21 -8.73 -11.25
CA LEU A 369 13.56 -8.34 -11.65
C LEU A 369 13.96 -6.94 -11.20
N ARG A 370 13.00 -6.04 -11.01
CA ARG A 370 13.27 -4.59 -10.85
C ARG A 370 14.10 -4.28 -9.62
N THR A 371 13.65 -4.74 -8.46
CA THR A 371 14.38 -4.61 -7.19
C THR A 371 15.82 -5.12 -7.33
N LYS A 372 16.00 -6.28 -7.96
CA LYS A 372 17.33 -6.88 -8.14
C LYS A 372 18.23 -6.09 -9.10
N LEU A 373 17.67 -5.61 -10.20
CA LEU A 373 18.38 -4.84 -11.22
C LEU A 373 18.84 -3.50 -10.66
N VAL A 374 17.97 -2.79 -9.93
CA VAL A 374 18.34 -1.52 -9.31
C VAL A 374 19.45 -1.73 -8.27
N CYS A 375 19.37 -2.74 -7.40
CA CYS A 375 20.49 -3.08 -6.51
C CYS A 375 21.78 -3.44 -7.27
N ASP A 376 21.70 -4.11 -8.42
CA ASP A 376 22.87 -4.43 -9.24
C ASP A 376 23.50 -3.22 -9.93
N ILE A 377 22.69 -2.23 -10.31
CA ILE A 377 23.15 -0.94 -10.82
C ILE A 377 24.01 -0.25 -9.74
N HIS A 378 23.51 -0.17 -8.50
CA HIS A 378 24.28 0.39 -7.38
C HIS A 378 25.59 -0.38 -7.15
N ASN A 379 25.53 -1.71 -7.11
CA ASN A 379 26.72 -2.55 -6.93
C ASN A 379 27.76 -2.35 -8.04
N ARG A 380 27.32 -2.21 -9.30
CA ARG A 380 28.21 -1.98 -10.45
C ARG A 380 28.86 -0.60 -10.41
N LEU A 381 28.15 0.40 -9.88
CA LEU A 381 28.68 1.75 -9.65
C LEU A 381 29.57 1.84 -8.40
N GLY A 382 29.59 0.80 -7.56
CA GLY A 382 30.31 0.82 -6.29
C GLY A 382 29.64 1.68 -5.21
N LEU A 383 28.33 1.92 -5.35
CA LEU A 383 27.54 2.69 -4.39
C LEU A 383 27.08 1.81 -3.23
N ILE A 384 27.07 2.38 -2.03
CA ILE A 384 26.63 1.72 -0.81
C ILE A 384 25.10 1.75 -0.75
N SER A 385 24.45 0.67 -1.19
CA SER A 385 22.98 0.56 -1.19
C SER A 385 22.49 -0.72 -0.49
N SER A 386 21.17 -0.87 -0.43
CA SER A 386 20.56 -2.14 -0.05
C SER A 386 20.86 -3.22 -1.08
N SER A 387 20.96 -4.46 -0.63
CA SER A 387 21.27 -5.63 -1.45
C SER A 387 20.04 -6.53 -1.58
N ALA A 388 19.81 -7.03 -2.80
CA ALA A 388 18.72 -7.95 -3.10
C ALA A 388 19.24 -9.29 -3.66
N ASN A 389 18.56 -10.39 -3.32
CA ASN A 389 18.77 -11.70 -3.95
C ASN A 389 17.48 -12.52 -3.94
N TYR A 390 17.49 -13.70 -4.54
CA TYR A 390 16.30 -14.57 -4.62
C TYR A 390 16.36 -15.73 -3.64
N ILE A 391 15.21 -16.07 -3.06
CA ILE A 391 15.03 -17.22 -2.18
C ILE A 391 13.78 -18.02 -2.57
N GLN A 392 13.83 -19.31 -2.31
CA GLN A 392 12.64 -20.12 -2.13
C GLN A 392 12.23 -20.07 -0.66
N LEU A 393 11.00 -19.69 -0.37
CA LEU A 393 10.50 -19.58 1.00
C LEU A 393 9.60 -20.77 1.35
N TYR A 394 9.80 -21.31 2.56
CA TYR A 394 8.90 -22.27 3.18
C TYR A 394 8.54 -21.80 4.59
N ILE A 395 7.27 -21.91 4.97
CA ILE A 395 6.79 -21.66 6.34
C ILE A 395 6.04 -22.92 6.79
N ASN A 396 6.44 -23.51 7.92
CA ASN A 396 5.89 -24.78 8.44
C ASN A 396 5.82 -25.90 7.37
N ASN A 397 6.89 -26.04 6.59
CA ASN A 397 7.03 -26.97 5.44
C ASN A 397 6.11 -26.71 4.24
N GLU A 398 5.26 -25.69 4.28
CA GLU A 398 4.48 -25.25 3.14
C GLU A 398 5.32 -24.34 2.24
N TYR A 399 5.31 -24.60 0.93
CA TYR A 399 6.06 -23.82 -0.05
C TYR A 399 5.34 -22.51 -0.33
N MET A 400 5.97 -21.40 0.03
CA MET A 400 5.45 -20.04 -0.17
C MET A 400 5.82 -19.47 -1.55
N GLY A 401 6.70 -20.12 -2.31
CA GLY A 401 7.10 -19.65 -3.63
C GLY A 401 8.43 -18.90 -3.67
N LEU A 402 8.63 -18.20 -4.78
CA LEU A 402 9.77 -17.31 -5.04
C LEU A 402 9.59 -16.00 -4.27
N TYR A 403 10.62 -15.58 -3.55
CA TYR A 403 10.67 -14.29 -2.85
C TYR A 403 12.01 -13.61 -3.12
N ILE A 404 12.03 -12.29 -3.02
CA ILE A 404 13.25 -11.48 -3.02
C ILE A 404 13.63 -11.20 -1.56
N ILE A 405 14.87 -11.49 -1.19
CA ILE A 405 15.43 -11.16 0.12
C ILE A 405 16.25 -9.88 0.00
N ASN A 406 15.88 -8.88 0.81
CA ASN A 406 16.58 -7.60 0.92
C ASN A 406 17.14 -7.44 2.32
N ASP A 407 18.32 -6.83 2.46
CA ASP A 407 18.71 -6.24 3.74
C ASP A 407 17.97 -4.92 3.98
N LEU A 408 18.05 -4.42 5.22
CA LEU A 408 17.35 -3.21 5.67
C LEU A 408 18.34 -2.27 6.34
N PHE A 409 18.21 -0.97 6.08
CA PHE A 409 18.93 0.06 6.80
C PHE A 409 18.43 0.12 8.25
N LYS A 410 19.15 -0.56 9.13
CA LYS A 410 18.95 -0.61 10.59
C LYS A 410 20.28 -0.34 11.27
N PRO A 411 20.32 -0.06 12.59
CA PRO A 411 21.58 0.11 13.32
C PRO A 411 22.60 -1.02 13.08
N SER A 412 22.14 -2.27 12.98
CA SER A 412 23.02 -3.41 12.67
C SER A 412 23.60 -3.40 11.26
N TRP A 413 22.94 -2.74 10.30
CA TRP A 413 23.49 -2.57 8.95
C TRP A 413 24.58 -1.49 8.97
N VAL A 414 24.31 -0.37 9.64
CA VAL A 414 25.27 0.72 9.85
C VAL A 414 26.54 0.23 10.54
N GLU A 415 26.40 -0.58 11.59
CA GLU A 415 27.53 -1.23 12.28
C GLU A 415 28.44 -1.99 11.30
N LYS A 416 27.87 -2.69 10.32
CA LYS A 416 28.65 -3.55 9.41
C LYS A 416 29.21 -2.84 8.19
N VAL A 417 28.59 -1.74 7.79
CA VAL A 417 28.99 -1.00 6.58
C VAL A 417 29.92 0.15 6.94
N TYR A 418 29.71 0.78 8.08
CA TYR A 418 30.43 1.98 8.52
C TYR A 418 31.24 1.80 9.81
N ASP A 419 31.24 0.59 10.41
CA ASP A 419 31.88 0.31 11.71
C ASP A 419 31.34 1.22 12.86
N ASP A 420 30.07 1.63 12.78
CA ASP A 420 29.39 2.50 13.75
C ASP A 420 28.39 1.69 14.61
N ILE A 421 28.85 1.29 15.81
CA ILE A 421 28.21 0.27 16.68
C ILE A 421 27.00 0.81 17.45
N GLU A 422 26.98 2.09 17.78
CA GLU A 422 25.94 2.72 18.62
C GLU A 422 25.32 3.91 17.90
N THR A 423 25.04 3.73 16.60
CA THR A 423 24.54 4.81 15.77
C THR A 423 23.26 5.42 16.34
N SER A 424 23.26 6.76 16.44
CA SER A 424 22.11 7.56 16.90
C SER A 424 21.54 8.45 15.80
N THR A 425 22.01 8.30 14.55
CA THR A 425 21.79 9.27 13.47
C THR A 425 21.23 8.64 12.19
N LEU A 426 20.65 7.44 12.29
CA LEU A 426 19.97 6.78 11.19
C LEU A 426 18.48 7.14 11.25
N TYR A 427 18.01 7.95 10.31
CA TYR A 427 16.63 8.40 10.21
C TYR A 427 15.98 7.75 9.00
N LYS A 428 14.78 7.20 9.18
CA LYS A 428 13.90 6.76 8.10
C LYS A 428 12.87 7.85 7.84
N CYS A 429 12.76 8.28 6.59
CA CYS A 429 11.88 9.37 6.19
C CYS A 429 10.65 8.87 5.44
N LYS A 430 9.51 9.53 5.69
CA LYS A 430 8.22 9.26 5.05
C LYS A 430 7.35 10.52 5.08
N ASN A 431 6.70 10.84 3.96
CA ASN A 431 5.70 11.90 3.85
C ASN A 431 6.21 13.31 4.24
N ILE A 432 7.46 13.65 3.93
CA ILE A 432 7.97 15.03 4.06
C ILE A 432 7.67 15.84 2.80
N GLU A 433 7.57 17.16 2.87
CA GLU A 433 7.52 17.99 1.65
C GLU A 433 8.92 18.38 1.18
N ASP A 434 9.81 18.71 2.12
CA ASP A 434 11.22 19.08 1.88
C ASP A 434 12.13 18.61 3.03
N LEU A 435 13.46 18.70 2.86
CA LEU A 435 14.47 18.50 3.93
C LEU A 435 14.74 19.80 4.69
N LEU A 436 13.68 20.36 5.28
CA LEU A 436 13.70 21.59 6.07
C LEU A 436 13.23 21.34 7.50
N PRO A 437 13.62 22.19 8.48
CA PRO A 437 13.26 21.99 9.89
C PRO A 437 11.75 21.83 10.14
N GLU A 438 10.93 22.54 9.37
CA GLU A 438 9.46 22.48 9.45
C GLU A 438 8.87 21.09 9.12
N TYR A 439 9.61 20.24 8.39
CA TYR A 439 9.22 18.88 8.02
C TYR A 439 9.96 17.80 8.80
N SER A 440 10.69 18.18 9.86
CA SER A 440 11.54 17.28 10.66
C SER A 440 10.80 16.05 11.18
N ASN A 441 9.52 16.19 11.52
CA ASN A 441 8.65 15.14 12.06
C ASN A 441 8.30 14.01 11.06
N GLY A 442 8.55 14.19 9.76
CA GLY A 442 8.36 13.09 8.79
C GLY A 442 9.54 12.12 8.73
N CYS A 443 10.61 12.35 9.51
CA CYS A 443 11.74 11.45 9.62
C CYS A 443 11.92 10.97 11.06
N PHE A 444 11.99 9.65 11.26
CA PHE A 444 12.07 9.04 12.58
C PHE A 444 13.37 8.27 12.73
N ASN A 445 13.97 8.31 13.91
CA ASN A 445 15.16 7.52 14.18
C ASN A 445 14.83 6.02 14.11
N GLU A 446 15.67 5.25 13.41
CA GLU A 446 15.55 3.79 13.29
C GLU A 446 15.88 3.05 14.61
N ASN A 447 16.35 3.78 15.62
CA ASN A 447 16.43 3.34 17.00
C ASN A 447 15.46 4.16 17.87
N ASP A 448 14.30 3.56 18.18
CA ASP A 448 13.23 4.16 18.98
C ASP A 448 13.65 4.58 20.41
N GLU A 449 14.84 4.16 20.89
CA GLU A 449 15.41 4.59 22.17
C GLU A 449 16.05 5.99 22.09
N ILE A 450 16.34 6.47 20.88
CA ILE A 450 16.92 7.80 20.64
C ILE A 450 15.79 8.82 20.54
N THR A 451 15.75 9.75 21.50
CA THR A 451 14.78 10.85 21.54
C THR A 451 15.40 12.22 21.31
N ASP A 452 16.74 12.29 21.24
CA ASP A 452 17.44 13.55 20.95
C ASP A 452 17.55 13.74 19.44
N GLU A 453 16.88 14.78 18.95
CA GLU A 453 16.81 15.13 17.53
C GLU A 453 17.70 16.34 17.20
N SER A 454 18.51 16.82 18.15
CA SER A 454 19.33 18.04 17.97
C SER A 454 20.24 17.95 16.73
N GLU A 455 20.84 16.79 16.49
CA GLU A 455 21.71 16.57 15.32
C GLU A 455 20.93 16.59 14.00
N TRP A 456 19.72 16.02 13.99
CA TRP A 456 18.80 16.04 12.85
C TRP A 456 18.33 17.46 12.52
N ILE A 457 17.87 18.19 13.53
CA ILE A 457 17.43 19.59 13.35
C ILE A 457 18.59 20.48 12.90
N ASN A 458 19.81 20.26 13.41
CA ASN A 458 21.00 21.00 12.97
C ASN A 458 21.34 20.72 11.49
N PHE A 459 21.20 19.48 11.04
CA PHE A 459 21.37 19.12 9.62
C PHE A 459 20.34 19.85 8.75
N LEU A 460 19.05 19.78 9.10
CA LEU A 460 17.98 20.45 8.34
C LEU A 460 18.19 21.97 8.27
N LYS A 461 18.57 22.62 9.38
CA LYS A 461 18.91 24.05 9.39
C LYS A 461 20.09 24.38 8.49
N ARG A 462 21.08 23.49 8.39
CA ARG A 462 22.20 23.68 7.46
C ARG A 462 21.75 23.57 6.00
N ILE A 463 20.85 22.64 5.67
CA ILE A 463 20.25 22.52 4.33
C ILE A 463 19.43 23.78 4.01
N GLU A 464 18.52 24.19 4.89
CA GLU A 464 17.70 25.40 4.74
C GLU A 464 18.52 26.66 4.44
N ASN A 465 19.64 26.85 5.16
CA ASN A 465 20.50 28.04 4.99
C ASN A 465 21.44 27.95 3.76
N ALA A 466 21.57 26.78 3.14
CA ALA A 466 22.45 26.58 2.00
C ALA A 466 21.89 27.26 0.75
N LYS A 467 22.77 27.87 -0.04
CA LYS A 467 22.40 28.49 -1.33
C LYS A 467 23.08 27.83 -2.50
N THR A 468 24.13 27.07 -2.24
CA THR A 468 24.95 26.37 -3.22
C THR A 468 25.38 25.02 -2.65
N ALA A 469 25.73 24.08 -3.52
CA ALA A 469 26.35 22.81 -3.12
C ALA A 469 27.53 23.00 -2.14
N SER A 470 28.35 24.03 -2.35
CA SER A 470 29.53 24.28 -1.51
C SER A 470 29.22 24.60 -0.04
N ASP A 471 28.01 25.06 0.27
CA ASP A 471 27.59 25.39 1.64
C ASP A 471 27.35 24.16 2.52
N ILE A 472 27.21 22.97 1.90
CA ILE A 472 26.89 21.71 2.60
C ILE A 472 27.84 20.56 2.26
N GLU A 473 28.88 20.79 1.45
CA GLU A 473 29.84 19.75 1.06
C GLU A 473 30.62 19.18 2.25
N ASP A 474 30.74 19.93 3.36
CA ASP A 474 31.36 19.48 4.61
C ASP A 474 30.45 18.56 5.45
N ILE A 475 29.13 18.59 5.22
CA ILE A 475 28.16 17.84 6.01
C ILE A 475 27.31 16.85 5.20
N PHE A 476 27.38 16.82 3.87
CA PHE A 476 26.54 15.96 3.04
C PHE A 476 27.35 15.33 1.90
N GLU A 477 27.07 14.06 1.60
CA GLU A 477 27.68 13.35 0.47
C GLU A 477 27.01 13.76 -0.85
N ILE A 478 27.36 14.95 -1.35
CA ILE A 478 26.73 15.53 -2.54
C ILE A 478 26.87 14.64 -3.77
N ASP A 479 28.07 14.14 -4.07
CA ASP A 479 28.26 13.24 -5.23
C ASP A 479 27.37 12.01 -5.11
N TYR A 480 27.31 11.40 -3.93
CA TYR A 480 26.48 10.23 -3.69
C TYR A 480 25.00 10.53 -3.98
N PHE A 481 24.49 11.64 -3.43
CA PHE A 481 23.13 12.08 -3.69
C PHE A 481 22.87 12.31 -5.19
N LEU A 482 23.79 12.93 -5.92
CA LEU A 482 23.65 13.15 -7.36
C LEU A 482 23.66 11.84 -8.17
N TYR A 483 24.44 10.83 -7.74
CA TYR A 483 24.35 9.48 -8.31
C TYR A 483 22.97 8.87 -8.10
N GLU A 484 22.43 8.96 -6.89
CA GLU A 484 21.09 8.45 -6.56
C GLU A 484 20.00 9.14 -7.39
N MET A 485 20.04 10.48 -7.51
CA MET A 485 19.09 11.22 -8.35
C MET A 485 19.19 10.84 -9.82
N ALA A 486 20.40 10.58 -10.32
CA ALA A 486 20.59 10.17 -11.70
C ALA A 486 20.09 8.73 -11.93
N ILE A 487 20.31 7.81 -10.97
CA ILE A 487 19.76 6.46 -11.01
C ILE A 487 18.23 6.51 -10.99
N GLU A 488 17.64 7.22 -10.03
CA GLU A 488 16.19 7.36 -9.88
C GLU A 488 15.55 7.92 -11.16
N TYR A 489 16.17 8.93 -11.78
CA TYR A 489 15.72 9.47 -13.06
C TYR A 489 15.84 8.48 -14.23
N LEU A 490 16.92 7.70 -14.31
CA LEU A 490 17.12 6.69 -15.36
C LEU A 490 16.14 5.53 -15.23
N VAL A 491 15.88 5.07 -14.00
CA VAL A 491 14.91 4.00 -13.76
C VAL A 491 13.47 4.52 -13.75
N GLY A 492 13.26 5.84 -13.72
CA GLY A 492 11.91 6.41 -13.55
C GLY A 492 11.30 6.01 -12.21
N GLY A 493 12.11 6.02 -11.15
CA GLY A 493 11.68 5.71 -9.79
C GLY A 493 10.79 6.82 -9.26
N TRP A 494 9.66 6.46 -8.67
CA TRP A 494 8.70 7.44 -8.17
C TRP A 494 8.55 7.40 -6.65
N ASP A 495 8.75 6.24 -6.02
CA ASP A 495 8.37 6.02 -4.61
C ASP A 495 9.52 6.30 -3.62
N HIS A 496 10.55 7.04 -4.06
CA HIS A 496 11.67 7.47 -3.22
C HIS A 496 11.59 8.97 -2.92
N ILE A 497 12.57 9.78 -3.32
CA ILE A 497 12.52 11.22 -3.06
C ILE A 497 11.36 11.90 -3.82
N GLN A 498 10.98 11.38 -4.99
CA GLN A 498 9.94 11.99 -5.82
C GLN A 498 8.56 11.94 -5.14
N ASN A 499 8.30 10.90 -4.35
CA ASN A 499 7.11 10.75 -3.50
C ASN A 499 7.43 10.93 -1.99
N THR A 500 8.63 11.42 -1.68
CA THR A 500 9.13 11.61 -0.32
C THR A 500 8.89 10.42 0.62
N HIS A 501 9.15 9.23 0.08
CA HIS A 501 8.92 7.93 0.70
C HIS A 501 10.15 7.03 0.52
N ASN A 502 10.22 5.87 1.18
CA ASN A 502 11.28 4.85 1.03
C ASN A 502 12.75 5.28 0.98
N PHE A 503 13.18 6.22 1.83
CA PHE A 503 14.61 6.49 2.01
C PHE A 503 15.00 6.71 3.46
N ASN A 504 16.27 6.47 3.75
CA ASN A 504 16.91 6.83 5.01
C ASN A 504 17.95 7.93 4.80
N LEU A 505 18.18 8.72 5.84
CA LEU A 505 19.31 9.63 5.96
C LEU A 505 20.17 9.16 7.14
N TYR A 506 21.48 9.14 6.94
CA TYR A 506 22.42 8.66 7.95
C TYR A 506 23.62 9.57 8.06
N LYS A 507 23.97 10.03 9.28
CA LYS A 507 25.24 10.73 9.53
C LYS A 507 26.36 9.73 9.79
N GLN A 508 27.27 9.60 8.82
CA GLN A 508 28.43 8.72 8.88
C GLN A 508 29.48 9.19 9.91
N PRO A 509 30.43 8.30 10.31
CA PRO A 509 31.51 8.65 11.23
C PRO A 509 32.45 9.75 10.71
N ASN A 510 32.50 9.97 9.39
CA ASN A 510 33.24 11.06 8.78
C ASN A 510 32.58 12.45 8.98
N GLY A 511 31.40 12.49 9.61
CA GLY A 511 30.63 13.69 9.88
C GLY A 511 29.61 14.07 8.81
N LYS A 512 29.58 13.36 7.68
CA LYS A 512 28.69 13.64 6.55
C LYS A 512 27.44 12.77 6.55
N TRP A 513 26.32 13.39 6.18
CA TRP A 513 25.05 12.76 5.93
C TRP A 513 25.01 12.13 4.53
N ILE A 514 24.39 10.96 4.42
CA ILE A 514 24.21 10.21 3.18
C ILE A 514 22.73 9.84 2.99
N TYR A 515 22.24 9.95 1.76
CA TYR A 515 20.89 9.55 1.33
C TYR A 515 20.90 8.08 0.88
N LEU A 516 20.00 7.26 1.43
CA LEU A 516 19.97 5.82 1.24
C LEU A 516 18.56 5.36 0.83
N PRO A 517 18.24 5.29 -0.48
CA PRO A 517 16.94 4.84 -0.95
C PRO A 517 16.81 3.31 -0.86
N TYR A 518 15.57 2.83 -0.75
CA TYR A 518 15.24 1.41 -0.74
C TYR A 518 13.87 1.18 -1.38
N ASP A 519 13.45 -0.08 -1.55
CA ASP A 519 12.13 -0.44 -2.09
C ASP A 519 11.91 -0.14 -3.59
N PHE A 520 12.74 -0.74 -4.45
CA PHE A 520 12.79 -0.44 -5.88
C PHE A 520 11.82 -1.28 -6.76
N ASP A 521 10.73 -1.80 -6.22
CA ASP A 521 9.79 -2.65 -6.98
C ASP A 521 8.98 -1.86 -8.02
N LEU A 522 8.78 -0.56 -7.77
CA LEU A 522 8.03 0.36 -8.63
C LEU A 522 8.91 1.15 -9.62
N ASP A 523 10.18 0.77 -9.72
CA ASP A 523 11.13 1.38 -10.63
C ASP A 523 11.07 0.73 -12.03
N ILE A 524 11.87 1.25 -12.96
CA ILE A 524 12.02 0.77 -14.33
C ILE A 524 10.66 0.76 -15.06
N GLY A 525 10.16 1.97 -15.33
CA GLY A 525 9.07 2.21 -16.28
C GLY A 525 7.68 1.78 -15.80
N GLN A 526 7.25 2.17 -14.59
CA GLN A 526 5.90 1.87 -14.08
C GLN A 526 4.98 3.08 -13.87
N ARG A 527 5.44 4.30 -14.19
CA ARG A 527 4.65 5.52 -13.95
C ARG A 527 4.95 6.65 -14.94
N TYR A 528 6.23 6.97 -15.10
CA TYR A 528 6.67 8.11 -15.89
C TYR A 528 6.88 7.77 -17.37
N LYS A 529 6.98 8.82 -18.21
CA LYS A 529 7.39 8.69 -19.60
C LYS A 529 8.91 8.70 -19.72
N TYR A 530 9.45 7.95 -20.68
CA TYR A 530 10.91 7.87 -20.85
C TYR A 530 11.51 9.17 -21.42
N GLU A 531 10.72 10.00 -22.12
CA GLU A 531 11.16 11.27 -22.72
C GLU A 531 11.29 12.43 -21.73
N GLU A 532 10.70 12.33 -20.54
CA GLU A 532 10.71 13.40 -19.55
C GLU A 532 12.13 13.84 -19.23
N LYS A 533 12.35 15.16 -19.17
CA LYS A 533 13.60 15.76 -18.71
C LYS A 533 13.65 15.73 -17.19
N PHE A 534 14.86 15.74 -16.61
CA PHE A 534 15.03 15.69 -15.15
C PHE A 534 14.20 16.74 -14.40
N LYS A 535 14.18 17.99 -14.90
CA LYS A 535 13.39 19.07 -14.28
C LYS A 535 11.89 18.81 -14.22
N ASP A 536 11.35 18.09 -15.21
CA ASP A 536 9.91 17.79 -15.29
C ASP A 536 9.57 16.51 -14.51
N PHE A 537 10.57 15.64 -14.32
CA PHE A 537 10.48 14.42 -13.52
C PHE A 537 10.58 14.70 -12.01
N THR A 538 11.45 15.65 -11.64
CA THR A 538 11.84 15.84 -10.24
C THR A 538 10.83 16.67 -9.44
N LYS A 539 10.65 16.33 -8.16
CA LYS A 539 9.95 17.15 -7.19
C LYS A 539 10.73 18.42 -6.88
N GLU A 540 10.00 19.51 -6.65
CA GLU A 540 10.57 20.76 -6.15
C GLU A 540 10.93 20.59 -4.68
N MET A 541 12.24 20.57 -4.39
CA MET A 541 12.81 20.55 -3.04
C MET A 541 14.07 21.41 -3.03
N HIS A 542 14.30 22.14 -1.94
CA HIS A 542 15.42 23.05 -1.80
C HIS A 542 16.77 22.36 -2.04
N ILE A 543 16.93 21.12 -1.54
CA ILE A 543 18.16 20.35 -1.78
C ILE A 543 18.38 20.01 -3.25
N ILE A 544 17.32 19.72 -4.02
CA ILE A 544 17.41 19.44 -5.46
C ILE A 544 17.71 20.74 -6.22
N ASP A 545 17.13 21.86 -5.79
CA ASP A 545 17.40 23.16 -6.39
C ASP A 545 18.89 23.54 -6.30
N ILE A 546 19.44 23.54 -5.09
CA ILE A 546 20.83 23.98 -4.86
C ILE A 546 21.89 23.00 -5.39
N LEU A 547 21.54 21.71 -5.55
CA LEU A 547 22.46 20.68 -6.02
C LEU A 547 22.35 20.38 -7.52
N ILE A 548 21.20 20.63 -8.15
CA ILE A 548 20.93 20.23 -9.54
C ILE A 548 20.31 21.36 -10.37
N LEU A 549 19.17 21.91 -9.97
CA LEU A 549 18.40 22.78 -10.88
C LEU A 549 19.04 24.17 -11.08
N GLN A 550 19.81 24.66 -10.11
CA GLN A 550 20.57 25.91 -10.24
C GLN A 550 21.86 25.74 -11.07
N ASP A 551 22.54 24.59 -10.94
CA ASP A 551 23.73 24.21 -11.70
C ASP A 551 23.76 22.69 -11.95
N SER A 552 23.31 22.28 -13.14
CA SER A 552 23.20 20.86 -13.48
C SER A 552 24.53 20.22 -13.89
N ASN A 553 25.64 20.97 -14.01
CA ASN A 553 26.85 20.44 -14.65
C ASN A 553 27.40 19.16 -13.95
N ARG A 554 27.39 19.13 -12.61
CA ARG A 554 27.86 17.97 -11.82
C ARG A 554 26.93 16.77 -12.03
N PHE A 555 25.61 17.00 -11.93
CA PHE A 555 24.58 16.00 -12.18
C PHE A 555 24.63 15.45 -13.61
N ASP A 556 24.69 16.32 -14.62
CA ASP A 556 24.71 15.94 -16.03
C ASP A 556 25.93 15.08 -16.38
N ASN A 557 27.09 15.36 -15.77
CA ASN A 557 28.27 14.53 -15.96
C ASN A 557 28.11 13.14 -15.33
N ILE A 558 27.53 13.06 -14.13
CA ILE A 558 27.22 11.79 -13.46
C ILE A 558 26.20 10.99 -14.27
N LEU A 559 25.12 11.63 -14.73
CA LEU A 559 24.08 11.01 -15.54
C LEU A 559 24.65 10.40 -16.84
N LYS A 560 25.50 11.15 -17.56
CA LYS A 560 26.21 10.65 -18.74
C LYS A 560 27.11 9.46 -18.42
N ASP A 561 27.80 9.50 -17.28
CA ASP A 561 28.70 8.43 -16.85
C ASP A 561 27.92 7.13 -16.55
N ILE A 562 26.82 7.23 -15.80
CA ILE A 562 25.95 6.10 -15.49
C ILE A 562 25.35 5.52 -16.78
N ASN A 563 24.81 6.37 -17.66
CA ASN A 563 24.24 5.96 -18.94
C ASN A 563 25.26 5.17 -19.79
N ASN A 564 26.52 5.63 -19.85
CA ASN A 564 27.56 4.96 -20.62
C ASN A 564 28.09 3.67 -19.98
N LYS A 565 28.25 3.62 -18.65
CA LYS A 565 28.92 2.49 -17.97
C LYS A 565 27.99 1.40 -17.48
N VAL A 566 26.72 1.76 -17.23
CA VAL A 566 25.79 0.92 -16.48
C VAL A 566 24.42 0.89 -17.14
N PHE A 567 23.73 2.03 -17.28
CA PHE A 567 22.37 2.10 -17.81
C PHE A 567 22.35 2.13 -19.34
N ASN A 568 22.92 1.11 -19.98
CA ASN A 568 22.87 0.92 -21.43
C ASN A 568 22.45 -0.51 -21.78
N PRO A 569 21.78 -0.73 -22.94
CA PRO A 569 21.31 -2.04 -23.34
C PRO A 569 22.40 -3.11 -23.44
N ALA A 570 23.60 -2.77 -23.92
CA ALA A 570 24.72 -3.71 -24.06
C ALA A 570 25.16 -4.32 -22.71
N ILE A 571 24.90 -3.61 -21.60
CA ILE A 571 25.21 -4.06 -20.24
C ILE A 571 23.99 -4.65 -19.54
N LEU A 572 22.83 -3.99 -19.62
CA LEU A 572 21.65 -4.40 -18.87
C LEU A 572 20.91 -5.58 -19.51
N TYR A 573 20.90 -5.72 -20.84
CA TYR A 573 20.19 -6.84 -21.48
C TYR A 573 20.81 -8.19 -21.11
N PRO A 574 22.14 -8.41 -21.21
CA PRO A 574 22.74 -9.66 -20.77
C PRO A 574 22.46 -9.96 -19.30
N ARG A 575 22.41 -8.91 -18.45
CA ARG A 575 22.09 -9.07 -17.03
C ARG A 575 20.63 -9.50 -16.81
N ILE A 576 19.69 -8.88 -17.53
CA ILE A 576 18.28 -9.27 -17.52
C ILE A 576 18.15 -10.73 -17.97
N ASP A 577 18.81 -11.13 -19.06
CA ASP A 577 18.77 -12.49 -19.59
C ASP A 577 19.31 -13.52 -18.59
N GLU A 578 20.45 -13.21 -17.95
CA GLU A 578 21.04 -14.05 -16.90
C GLU A 578 20.07 -14.24 -15.73
N LEU A 579 19.47 -13.15 -15.24
CA LEU A 579 18.52 -13.19 -14.13
C LEU A 579 17.24 -13.94 -14.51
N LYS A 580 16.66 -13.65 -15.68
CA LYS A 580 15.48 -14.36 -16.23
C LYS A 580 15.75 -15.85 -16.30
N GLN A 581 16.86 -16.26 -16.91
CA GLN A 581 17.24 -17.66 -17.03
C GLN A 581 17.41 -18.31 -15.66
N PHE A 582 18.04 -17.60 -14.70
CA PHE A 582 18.26 -18.09 -13.35
C PHE A 582 16.94 -18.31 -12.57
N ILE A 583 15.98 -17.38 -12.67
CA ILE A 583 14.74 -17.45 -11.89
C ILE A 583 13.60 -18.20 -12.59
N LYS A 584 13.65 -18.38 -13.91
CA LYS A 584 12.61 -19.03 -14.73
C LYS A 584 12.00 -20.30 -14.10
N PRO A 585 12.79 -21.33 -13.70
CA PRO A 585 12.20 -22.54 -13.12
C PRO A 585 11.46 -22.29 -11.79
N TYR A 586 11.84 -21.25 -11.04
CA TYR A 586 11.19 -20.90 -9.78
C TYR A 586 9.93 -20.04 -10.01
N VAL A 587 9.94 -19.21 -11.04
CA VAL A 587 8.74 -18.48 -11.50
C VAL A 587 7.68 -19.46 -12.01
N GLU A 588 8.07 -20.45 -12.82
CA GLU A 588 7.17 -21.51 -13.28
C GLU A 588 6.53 -22.25 -12.10
N LEU A 589 7.31 -22.59 -11.07
CA LEU A 589 6.78 -23.19 -9.84
C LEU A 589 5.85 -22.23 -9.08
N ASP A 590 6.19 -20.94 -9.00
CA ASP A 590 5.34 -19.92 -8.33
C ASP A 590 3.99 -19.72 -9.02
N LYS A 591 3.94 -19.97 -10.33
CA LYS A 591 2.75 -19.88 -11.17
C LYS A 591 2.09 -21.23 -11.44
N THR A 592 2.46 -22.28 -10.71
CA THR A 592 1.84 -23.61 -10.80
C THR A 592 1.02 -23.88 -9.54
N VAL A 593 -0.26 -24.21 -9.70
CA VAL A 593 -1.12 -24.59 -8.56
C VAL A 593 -0.71 -25.94 -7.98
N ASN A 594 -0.83 -26.08 -6.66
CA ASN A 594 -0.65 -27.34 -5.96
C ASN A 594 -1.85 -28.29 -6.19
N SER A 595 -1.83 -29.46 -5.55
CA SER A 595 -2.91 -30.45 -5.63
C SER A 595 -4.28 -29.97 -5.12
N GLU A 596 -4.31 -28.87 -4.37
CA GLU A 596 -5.52 -28.24 -3.83
C GLU A 596 -5.99 -27.07 -4.72
N GLY A 597 -5.33 -26.81 -5.85
CA GLY A 597 -5.66 -25.72 -6.76
C GLY A 597 -5.15 -24.35 -6.30
N LYS A 598 -4.25 -24.29 -5.31
CA LYS A 598 -3.70 -23.03 -4.78
C LYS A 598 -2.29 -22.75 -5.30
N TYR A 599 -2.01 -21.51 -5.66
CA TYR A 599 -0.66 -21.07 -5.99
C TYR A 599 0.20 -20.90 -4.72
N PRO A 600 1.53 -21.14 -4.79
CA PRO A 600 2.44 -20.93 -3.67
C PRO A 600 2.34 -19.53 -3.05
N GLY A 601 2.23 -19.48 -1.72
CA GLY A 601 2.26 -18.25 -0.92
C GLY A 601 1.09 -17.29 -1.11
N ARG A 602 0.09 -17.61 -1.94
CA ARG A 602 -1.11 -16.77 -2.13
C ARG A 602 -2.12 -17.06 -1.04
N ILE A 603 -1.86 -16.48 0.13
CA ILE A 603 -2.62 -16.67 1.37
C ILE A 603 -3.92 -15.85 1.35
N ASN A 604 -3.89 -14.64 0.79
CA ASN A 604 -5.09 -13.83 0.63
C ASN A 604 -5.79 -14.18 -0.69
N GLU A 605 -7.00 -14.73 -0.59
CA GLU A 605 -7.84 -15.13 -1.72
C GLU A 605 -8.78 -14.00 -2.18
N ASN A 606 -8.78 -12.84 -1.51
CA ASN A 606 -9.58 -11.70 -1.94
C ASN A 606 -9.00 -11.11 -3.24
N ASP A 607 -9.76 -11.28 -4.32
CA ASP A 607 -9.51 -10.78 -5.66
C ASP A 607 -9.77 -9.26 -5.79
N SER A 608 -9.52 -8.48 -4.73
CA SER A 608 -9.61 -7.02 -4.79
C SER A 608 -8.38 -6.44 -5.48
N TYR A 609 -8.63 -5.40 -6.29
CA TYR A 609 -7.81 -4.54 -7.18
C TYR A 609 -6.27 -4.68 -7.30
N ASP A 610 -5.56 -5.36 -6.40
CA ASP A 610 -4.08 -5.39 -6.31
C ASP A 610 -3.50 -6.83 -6.32
N THR A 611 -4.30 -7.81 -6.76
CA THR A 611 -4.02 -9.25 -6.60
C THR A 611 -3.87 -10.03 -7.91
N LYS A 612 -3.87 -9.35 -9.07
CA LYS A 612 -3.73 -9.98 -10.39
C LYS A 612 -2.45 -10.83 -10.45
N THR A 613 -2.63 -12.15 -10.44
CA THR A 613 -1.50 -13.07 -10.66
C THR A 613 -1.15 -13.03 -12.14
N PHE A 614 0.01 -12.44 -12.46
CA PHE A 614 0.52 -12.43 -13.83
C PHE A 614 0.74 -13.85 -14.35
N SER A 615 0.35 -14.10 -15.60
CA SER A 615 0.61 -15.37 -16.28
C SER A 615 2.11 -15.57 -16.53
N GLN A 616 2.51 -16.80 -16.86
CA GLN A 616 3.88 -17.10 -17.28
C GLN A 616 4.27 -16.32 -18.54
N GLU A 617 3.32 -16.14 -19.46
CA GLU A 617 3.49 -15.40 -20.70
C GLU A 617 3.69 -13.90 -20.45
N GLN A 618 2.90 -13.30 -19.55
CA GLN A 618 3.06 -11.91 -19.12
C GLN A 618 4.42 -11.67 -18.47
N TRP A 619 4.85 -12.55 -17.57
CA TRP A 619 6.19 -12.45 -16.97
C TRP A 619 7.30 -12.47 -18.02
N ASP A 620 7.20 -13.39 -18.99
CA ASP A 620 8.22 -13.53 -20.03
C ASP A 620 8.25 -12.31 -20.94
N ALA A 621 7.09 -11.88 -21.44
CA ALA A 621 6.94 -10.76 -22.36
C ALA A 621 7.29 -9.40 -21.73
N TYR A 622 6.86 -9.13 -20.50
CA TYR A 622 7.10 -7.85 -19.82
C TYR A 622 8.53 -7.72 -19.28
N SER A 623 9.25 -8.85 -19.12
CA SER A 623 10.69 -8.79 -18.87
C SER A 623 11.49 -8.45 -20.14
N GLU A 624 10.87 -8.55 -21.32
CA GLU A 624 11.42 -8.16 -22.62
C GLU A 624 10.93 -6.76 -23.01
N PHE A 625 10.23 -6.63 -24.15
CA PHE A 625 9.84 -5.35 -24.72
C PHE A 625 8.33 -5.08 -24.70
N THR A 626 7.51 -6.03 -24.25
CA THR A 626 6.06 -5.87 -24.24
C THR A 626 5.63 -5.01 -23.05
N THR A 627 4.85 -3.97 -23.31
CA THR A 627 4.30 -3.05 -22.32
C THR A 627 2.92 -3.51 -21.88
N GLY A 628 2.73 -3.56 -20.57
CA GLY A 628 1.56 -4.09 -19.90
C GLY A 628 0.99 -3.15 -18.85
N TYR A 629 0.27 -3.74 -17.90
CA TYR A 629 -0.12 -3.11 -16.64
C TYR A 629 0.50 -3.84 -15.45
N THR A 630 0.72 -3.09 -14.39
CA THR A 630 1.01 -3.58 -13.03
C THR A 630 -0.25 -4.17 -12.38
N GLY A 631 -0.11 -4.76 -11.19
CA GLY A 631 -1.21 -5.38 -10.45
C GLY A 631 -2.30 -4.38 -10.11
N ASP A 632 -1.92 -3.13 -9.84
CA ASP A 632 -2.78 -1.98 -9.54
C ASP A 632 -3.02 -1.07 -10.76
N GLU A 633 -2.95 -1.65 -11.97
CA GLU A 633 -3.39 -1.04 -13.24
C GLU A 633 -2.60 0.18 -13.74
N ARG A 634 -1.41 0.45 -13.20
CA ARG A 634 -0.47 1.42 -13.78
C ARG A 634 0.23 0.83 -15.00
N ILE A 635 0.55 1.66 -16.00
CA ILE A 635 1.35 1.24 -17.16
C ILE A 635 2.68 0.65 -16.68
N SER A 636 3.06 -0.52 -17.19
CA SER A 636 4.33 -1.19 -16.92
C SER A 636 5.04 -1.45 -18.24
N TYR A 637 6.00 -0.58 -18.60
CA TYR A 637 6.83 -0.80 -19.78
C TYR A 637 7.61 -2.11 -19.66
N GLY A 638 7.79 -2.79 -20.80
CA GLY A 638 8.71 -3.91 -20.86
C GLY A 638 10.11 -3.47 -20.39
N LEU A 639 10.78 -4.25 -19.54
CA LEU A 639 12.04 -3.82 -18.92
C LEU A 639 13.10 -3.41 -19.96
N LYS A 640 13.28 -4.23 -20.99
CA LYS A 640 14.24 -3.94 -22.06
C LYS A 640 13.79 -2.77 -22.92
N TYR A 641 12.48 -2.60 -23.10
CA TYR A 641 11.91 -1.48 -23.83
C TYR A 641 12.15 -0.14 -23.10
N TRP A 642 11.85 -0.06 -21.80
CA TRP A 642 12.16 1.13 -20.99
C TRP A 642 13.64 1.51 -21.08
N ILE A 643 14.53 0.53 -20.88
CA ILE A 643 15.98 0.76 -20.91
C ILE A 643 16.42 1.28 -22.29
N LEU A 644 15.91 0.72 -23.39
CA LEU A 644 16.24 1.17 -24.74
C LEU A 644 15.85 2.63 -24.95
N LEU A 645 14.60 2.94 -24.65
CA LEU A 645 14.03 4.25 -24.97
C LEU A 645 14.60 5.33 -24.06
N LYS A 646 14.78 5.03 -22.77
CA LYS A 646 15.43 5.96 -21.86
C LYS A 646 16.90 6.17 -22.22
N TYR A 647 17.64 5.11 -22.58
CA TYR A 647 19.02 5.22 -23.07
C TYR A 647 19.12 6.15 -24.29
N ARG A 648 18.29 5.90 -25.32
CA ARG A 648 18.19 6.76 -26.52
C ARG A 648 17.87 8.21 -26.16
N ASN A 649 16.89 8.42 -25.28
CA ASN A 649 16.49 9.76 -24.86
C ASN A 649 17.67 10.51 -24.22
N ILE A 650 18.39 9.88 -23.28
CA ILE A 650 19.55 10.51 -22.64
C ILE A 650 20.66 10.80 -23.66
N CYS A 651 20.96 9.85 -24.55
CA CYS A 651 21.96 10.04 -25.60
C CYS A 651 21.63 11.25 -26.49
N ASN A 652 20.37 11.40 -26.89
CA ASN A 652 19.91 12.50 -27.73
C ASN A 652 19.89 13.83 -26.96
N LEU A 653 19.33 13.85 -25.75
CA LEU A 653 19.20 15.05 -24.93
C LEU A 653 20.56 15.69 -24.61
N TYR A 654 21.58 14.85 -24.42
CA TYR A 654 22.94 15.29 -24.05
C TYR A 654 23.96 15.23 -25.20
N ASN A 655 23.52 14.91 -26.42
CA ASN A 655 24.35 14.77 -27.62
C ASN A 655 25.58 13.87 -27.37
N MET A 656 25.33 12.69 -26.80
CA MET A 656 26.35 11.69 -26.45
C MET A 656 26.66 10.78 -27.64
N GLU A 657 27.92 10.34 -27.77
CA GLU A 657 28.26 9.22 -28.62
C GLU A 657 27.88 7.91 -27.92
N CYS A 658 26.77 7.32 -28.34
CA CYS A 658 26.20 6.10 -27.77
C CYS A 658 26.33 4.91 -28.73
N ASP A 659 26.03 3.70 -28.25
CA ASP A 659 26.18 2.47 -29.03
C ASP A 659 25.29 2.52 -30.29
N PRO A 660 25.87 2.49 -31.50
CA PRO A 660 25.14 2.67 -32.74
C PRO A 660 24.11 1.56 -33.00
N ILE A 661 24.29 0.36 -32.43
CA ILE A 661 23.31 -0.73 -32.57
C ILE A 661 22.00 -0.32 -31.91
N TYR A 662 22.08 0.18 -30.68
CA TYR A 662 20.89 0.56 -29.91
C TYR A 662 20.38 1.95 -30.27
N MET A 663 21.18 2.79 -30.91
CA MET A 663 20.73 4.08 -31.46
C MET A 663 20.07 3.95 -32.85
N ASP A 664 20.15 2.79 -33.51
CA ASP A 664 19.52 2.57 -34.82
C ASP A 664 17.98 2.61 -34.68
N GLU A 665 17.33 3.53 -35.41
CA GLU A 665 15.88 3.65 -35.48
C GLU A 665 15.23 2.38 -36.05
N ASN A 666 15.99 1.54 -36.77
CA ASN A 666 15.55 0.25 -37.32
C ASN A 666 15.88 -0.94 -36.39
N TYR A 667 16.32 -0.71 -35.15
CA TYR A 667 16.57 -1.79 -34.19
C TYR A 667 15.28 -2.58 -33.93
N GLU A 668 15.24 -3.83 -34.38
CA GLU A 668 14.07 -4.71 -34.24
C GLU A 668 14.02 -5.36 -32.85
N TYR A 669 12.83 -5.40 -32.26
CA TYR A 669 12.59 -6.07 -30.99
C TYR A 669 11.20 -6.74 -30.95
N PRO A 670 11.07 -7.89 -30.25
CA PRO A 670 9.82 -8.64 -30.22
C PRO A 670 8.80 -8.01 -29.25
N ILE A 671 7.59 -7.78 -29.74
CA ILE A 671 6.42 -7.40 -28.93
C ILE A 671 5.36 -8.51 -29.03
N ASN A 672 4.84 -8.97 -27.89
CA ASN A 672 3.67 -9.83 -27.86
C ASN A 672 2.40 -8.97 -28.01
N LYS A 673 1.86 -8.89 -29.22
CA LYS A 673 0.69 -8.06 -29.56
C LYS A 673 -0.60 -8.44 -28.82
N ASP A 674 -0.71 -9.66 -28.32
CA ASP A 674 -1.89 -10.11 -27.58
C ASP A 674 -1.87 -9.59 -26.13
N LEU A 675 -0.68 -9.30 -25.60
CA LEU A 675 -0.46 -8.77 -24.25
C LEU A 675 -0.17 -7.27 -24.20
N GLU A 676 0.27 -6.69 -25.32
CA GLU A 676 0.57 -5.26 -25.44
C GLU A 676 -0.68 -4.41 -25.17
N ILE A 677 -0.53 -3.37 -24.35
CA ILE A 677 -1.63 -2.45 -24.07
C ILE A 677 -2.04 -1.67 -25.33
N LYS A 678 -3.35 -1.59 -25.57
CA LYS A 678 -3.95 -0.81 -26.66
C LYS A 678 -4.34 0.56 -26.14
N ASP A 679 -3.34 1.36 -25.79
CA ASP A 679 -3.54 2.76 -25.42
C ASP A 679 -3.52 3.60 -26.71
N GLU A 680 -4.56 4.39 -27.00
CA GLU A 680 -4.63 5.27 -28.18
C GLU A 680 -3.39 6.19 -28.29
N TYR A 681 -2.75 6.51 -27.16
CA TYR A 681 -1.51 7.29 -27.12
C TYR A 681 -0.25 6.47 -27.47
N LEU A 682 -0.18 5.19 -27.06
CA LEU A 682 0.89 4.28 -27.50
C LEU A 682 0.68 3.84 -28.95
N GLU A 683 -0.57 3.70 -29.40
CA GLU A 683 -0.89 3.50 -30.82
C GLU A 683 -0.46 4.72 -31.65
N TYR A 684 -0.64 5.94 -31.14
CA TYR A 684 -0.10 7.15 -31.77
C TYR A 684 1.44 7.13 -31.86
N LEU A 685 2.14 6.76 -30.77
CA LEU A 685 3.60 6.61 -30.76
C LEU A 685 4.10 5.48 -31.68
N ASN A 686 3.40 4.35 -31.74
CA ASN A 686 3.70 3.26 -32.66
C ASN A 686 3.38 3.64 -34.12
N SER A 687 2.38 4.49 -34.37
CA SER A 687 2.00 4.97 -35.71
C SER A 687 3.02 5.93 -36.34
N ILE A 688 3.80 6.64 -35.52
CA ILE A 688 4.93 7.46 -35.99
C ILE A 688 6.23 6.64 -36.14
N MET A 689 6.22 5.36 -35.79
CA MET A 689 7.36 4.42 -35.88
C MET A 689 7.09 3.20 -36.78
N GLU A 690 6.19 3.30 -37.78
CA GLU A 690 5.82 2.16 -38.63
C GLU A 690 7.01 1.43 -39.27
N TYR A 691 7.23 0.18 -38.87
CA TYR A 691 8.09 -0.81 -39.52
C TYR A 691 7.32 -2.11 -39.79
N PRO A 692 7.71 -2.87 -40.84
CA PRO A 692 6.86 -3.86 -41.46
C PRO A 692 6.64 -5.08 -40.56
N THR A 693 5.40 -5.25 -40.13
CA THR A 693 4.95 -6.46 -39.46
C THR A 693 4.71 -7.55 -40.49
N ASP A 694 5.71 -8.39 -40.74
CA ASP A 694 5.54 -9.74 -41.31
C ASP A 694 6.86 -10.53 -41.15
N ILE A 695 7.04 -11.17 -40.00
CA ILE A 695 7.95 -12.32 -39.89
C ILE A 695 7.19 -13.43 -39.16
N GLU A 696 6.78 -14.45 -39.94
CA GLU A 696 6.29 -15.72 -39.41
C GLU A 696 7.39 -16.40 -38.58
N TYR A 697 7.07 -16.76 -37.34
CA TYR A 697 7.94 -17.60 -36.51
C TYR A 697 8.11 -18.98 -37.16
N PRO A 698 9.34 -19.49 -37.34
CA PRO A 698 9.54 -20.88 -37.72
C PRO A 698 9.12 -21.77 -36.55
N THR A 699 7.97 -22.41 -36.69
CA THR A 699 7.66 -23.66 -35.99
C THR A 699 8.51 -24.75 -36.61
N ASP A 700 9.65 -25.06 -35.99
CA ASP A 700 10.25 -26.40 -35.86
C ASP A 700 11.74 -26.24 -35.49
N ILE A 701 12.05 -26.45 -34.20
CA ILE A 701 13.42 -26.72 -33.77
C ILE A 701 13.49 -28.22 -33.53
N GLU A 702 14.05 -28.94 -34.51
CA GLU A 702 14.56 -30.30 -34.30
C GLU A 702 15.65 -30.25 -33.22
N THR A 703 15.49 -31.13 -32.24
CA THR A 703 16.42 -31.33 -31.13
C THR A 703 17.68 -32.05 -31.62
N GLU A 704 18.75 -31.31 -31.91
CA GLU A 704 20.10 -31.88 -31.94
C GLU A 704 20.75 -31.75 -30.55
N THR A 705 20.97 -32.91 -29.93
CA THR A 705 21.76 -33.09 -28.72
C THR A 705 23.23 -32.77 -28.99
N VAL A 706 23.81 -31.81 -28.27
CA VAL A 706 25.26 -31.59 -28.23
C VAL A 706 25.80 -31.92 -26.83
N ASP A 707 26.84 -32.75 -26.83
CA ASP A 707 27.57 -33.34 -25.71
C ASP A 707 28.31 -32.25 -24.89
N PRO A 708 28.14 -32.17 -23.54
CA PRO A 708 28.77 -31.16 -22.72
C PRO A 708 30.21 -31.57 -22.34
N PHE A 709 31.09 -31.70 -23.33
CA PHE A 709 32.54 -31.72 -23.15
C PHE A 709 33.26 -31.16 -24.38
N GLU A 710 33.05 -29.88 -24.69
CA GLU A 710 34.01 -29.12 -25.50
C GLU A 710 34.00 -27.64 -25.08
N LEU A 711 34.92 -27.35 -24.12
CA LEU A 711 35.48 -26.07 -23.64
C LEU A 711 34.56 -25.00 -23.02
#